data_AF-E9HKF5-F1
#
_entry.id   AF-E9HKF5-F1
#
_cell.length_a   1.000
_cell.length_b   1.000
_cell.length_c   1.000
_cell.angle_alpha   90.00
_cell.angle_beta   90.00
_cell.angle_gamma   90.00
#
_symmetry.space_group_name_H-M   'P 1'
#
loop_
_entity.id
_entity.type
_entity.pdbx_description
1 polymer ?
#
loop_
_entity_poly.entity_id
_entity_poly.type
_entity_poly.pdbx_seq_one_letter_code
_entity_poly.pdbx_strand_id
1 'polypeptide(L)'
;MAANRIRKLAAGGIALSGTVALASWVFEDDNHTKKQFGLHFRDADYLKTKPVKPLPTRSEQLKALEDEIYDVLVIGGGATGAGCALDSVSRGLKTALVELDDFSSGTSSRSTKLLHGGVRYLQKAIFNFDIEQYKIVKEALHERSNLLETAPHLCYPLPIMLPVYSWWQIPYYWSGIKMYDLVAGSKCIRRSYVVSKKKAIELFPMLRKDKLCGAIVYYDGQHNDARTNIAIVLTATRLGATVANHVRVVSLMKNKDNEGQEKISGARVRDEITGKEWEIRAKCVINATGPFTDSIREMDQQAVNKICAPSSAIAGTTDTPCEVTHHPSPTEAEIEFILGEIRSCLSPHIQVRRSDVLSAWSGIRPLVSDPNKPDSQSLVRNHNVHVSDSGLVTIAGGKWTTYRSMAMETLDAAVKTCNLPAVRGSATDGLLLEGAHSWTPTMFITLVQDFGLESEVAKHLSETYGDQAFSVAKLATSTGKRWPIFGNRLHEQFPYIDAEVRYAIKEYACTAVDVIARRLRLAFLNVQAAEEALPRIISIMAEELQWSEDEQKRQHAEAVKFFREEMSHRVNRQSRDKMPINLSHEEISNYMKRFQALDWDKKGYISIKDISRGFEVYFLSSLYILAGTFCLRSLRPAESAMVGLSSKGHALAAAGVDFGRHISRY
;
A
#
# COMPACT_ATOMS: atom_id res chain seq x y z
N MET A 1 -20.97 -11.53 -71.68
CA MET A 1 -20.10 -10.53 -71.02
C MET A 1 -20.84 -9.75 -69.92
N ALA A 2 -21.52 -10.45 -69.00
CA ALA A 2 -22.21 -9.87 -67.84
C ALA A 2 -22.30 -10.94 -66.74
N ALA A 3 -21.19 -11.17 -66.03
CA ALA A 3 -21.16 -12.04 -64.84
C ALA A 3 -20.00 -11.75 -63.89
N ASN A 4 -18.99 -10.96 -64.30
CA ASN A 4 -17.79 -10.70 -63.50
C ASN A 4 -17.73 -9.32 -62.79
N ARG A 5 -18.84 -8.56 -62.77
CA ARG A 5 -18.89 -7.23 -62.10
C ARG A 5 -19.69 -7.17 -60.79
N ILE A 6 -20.42 -8.22 -60.40
CA ILE A 6 -21.26 -8.19 -59.18
C ILE A 6 -20.53 -8.75 -57.93
N ARG A 7 -19.45 -9.54 -58.08
CA ARG A 7 -18.68 -10.06 -56.94
C ARG A 7 -17.69 -9.08 -56.29
N LYS A 8 -17.39 -7.93 -56.92
CA LYS A 8 -16.48 -6.92 -56.34
C LYS A 8 -17.19 -5.82 -55.52
N LEU A 9 -18.51 -5.74 -55.55
CA LEU A 9 -19.27 -4.76 -54.77
C LEU A 9 -19.81 -5.30 -53.44
N ALA A 10 -19.94 -6.63 -53.28
CA ALA A 10 -20.37 -7.24 -52.01
C ALA A 10 -19.24 -7.32 -50.96
N ALA A 11 -17.97 -7.35 -51.37
CA ALA A 11 -16.82 -7.39 -50.46
C ALA A 11 -16.45 -6.00 -49.88
N GLY A 12 -16.87 -4.90 -50.54
CA GLY A 12 -16.59 -3.54 -50.08
C GLY A 12 -17.56 -3.03 -49.00
N GLY A 13 -18.80 -3.56 -48.95
CA GLY A 13 -19.84 -3.12 -48.03
C GLY A 13 -19.70 -3.66 -46.59
N ILE A 14 -19.05 -4.80 -46.40
CA ILE A 14 -18.86 -5.44 -45.08
C ILE A 14 -17.62 -4.85 -44.37
N ALA A 15 -16.61 -4.40 -45.12
CA ALA A 15 -15.41 -3.79 -44.55
C ALA A 15 -15.71 -2.40 -43.96
N LEU A 16 -16.58 -1.59 -44.59
CA LEU A 16 -16.94 -0.26 -44.12
C LEU A 16 -17.90 -0.26 -42.92
N SER A 17 -18.90 -1.15 -42.90
CA SER A 17 -19.79 -1.28 -41.74
C SER A 17 -19.06 -1.84 -40.53
N GLY A 18 -18.12 -2.78 -40.74
CA GLY A 18 -17.22 -3.28 -39.71
C GLY A 18 -16.29 -2.19 -39.16
N THR A 19 -15.71 -1.32 -40.00
CA THR A 19 -14.84 -0.22 -39.52
C THR A 19 -15.62 0.92 -38.87
N VAL A 20 -16.85 1.23 -39.31
CA VAL A 20 -17.68 2.27 -38.67
C VAL A 20 -18.30 1.76 -37.36
N ALA A 21 -18.64 0.48 -37.26
CA ALA A 21 -19.05 -0.15 -36.00
C ALA A 21 -17.87 -0.29 -35.03
N LEU A 22 -16.68 -0.65 -35.52
CA LEU A 22 -15.46 -0.66 -34.71
C LEU A 22 -15.05 0.76 -34.30
N ALA A 23 -15.20 1.76 -35.17
CA ALA A 23 -14.92 3.16 -34.85
C ALA A 23 -15.95 3.72 -33.86
N SER A 24 -17.24 3.47 -34.03
CA SER A 24 -18.26 3.85 -33.05
C SER A 24 -18.01 3.14 -31.72
N TRP A 25 -17.67 1.85 -31.72
CA TRP A 25 -17.26 1.13 -30.49
C TRP A 25 -15.95 1.64 -29.88
N VAL A 26 -15.04 2.21 -30.68
CA VAL A 26 -13.79 2.86 -30.24
C VAL A 26 -14.03 4.28 -29.70
N PHE A 27 -15.09 4.96 -30.13
CA PHE A 27 -15.39 6.36 -29.78
C PHE A 27 -16.62 6.55 -28.89
N GLU A 28 -17.38 5.50 -28.60
CA GLU A 28 -18.59 5.52 -27.78
C GLU A 28 -18.34 4.77 -26.47
N ASP A 29 -17.89 5.48 -25.43
CA ASP A 29 -18.38 5.30 -24.05
C ASP A 29 -17.83 6.41 -23.12
N ASP A 30 -18.69 7.36 -22.78
CA ASP A 30 -18.47 8.29 -21.65
C ASP A 30 -19.73 8.38 -20.76
N ASN A 31 -20.60 7.35 -20.74
CA ASN A 31 -21.85 7.43 -19.98
C ASN A 31 -22.44 6.11 -19.46
N HIS A 32 -21.61 5.11 -19.15
CA HIS A 32 -22.06 3.92 -18.41
C HIS A 32 -21.43 3.80 -17.00
N THR A 33 -21.79 4.72 -16.10
CA THR A 33 -21.43 4.66 -14.66
C THR A 33 -22.57 4.16 -13.76
N LYS A 34 -23.58 3.44 -14.27
CA LYS A 34 -24.78 3.11 -13.47
C LYS A 34 -25.26 1.65 -13.44
N LYS A 35 -24.49 0.66 -13.88
CA LYS A 35 -24.86 -0.76 -13.72
C LYS A 35 -23.64 -1.64 -13.44
N GLN A 36 -23.19 -1.73 -12.19
CA GLN A 36 -22.15 -2.71 -11.84
C GLN A 36 -22.14 -3.18 -10.37
N PHE A 37 -23.30 -3.18 -9.70
CA PHE A 37 -23.45 -3.78 -8.37
C PHE A 37 -24.67 -4.70 -8.30
N GLY A 38 -24.72 -5.70 -9.17
CA GLY A 38 -25.78 -6.70 -9.17
C GLY A 38 -25.23 -8.07 -9.52
N LEU A 39 -24.72 -8.79 -8.52
CA LEU A 39 -24.41 -10.21 -8.63
C LEU A 39 -25.09 -10.94 -7.46
N HIS A 40 -25.92 -11.92 -7.83
CA HIS A 40 -26.63 -12.81 -6.92
C HIS A 40 -25.63 -13.70 -6.17
N PHE A 41 -25.70 -13.69 -4.84
CA PHE A 41 -25.04 -14.66 -3.97
C PHE A 41 -26.11 -15.30 -3.09
N ARG A 42 -26.34 -16.60 -3.25
CA ARG A 42 -27.11 -17.42 -2.31
C ARG A 42 -26.09 -18.38 -1.69
N ASP A 43 -25.93 -18.32 -0.37
CA ASP A 43 -25.28 -19.31 0.53
C ASP A 43 -24.19 -18.77 1.50
N ALA A 44 -23.80 -17.49 1.42
CA ALA A 44 -22.79 -16.90 2.34
C ALA A 44 -23.29 -15.72 3.20
N ASP A 45 -24.61 -15.50 3.27
CA ASP A 45 -25.17 -14.24 3.82
C ASP A 45 -24.83 -14.00 5.30
N TYR A 46 -24.67 -15.05 6.12
CA TYR A 46 -24.35 -14.88 7.54
C TYR A 46 -22.90 -14.40 7.78
N LEU A 47 -21.95 -14.76 6.91
CA LEU A 47 -20.56 -14.27 6.98
C LEU A 47 -20.38 -12.86 6.42
N LYS A 48 -21.35 -12.37 5.65
CA LYS A 48 -21.41 -10.97 5.19
C LYS A 48 -21.99 -10.02 6.25
N THR A 49 -22.49 -10.55 7.37
CA THR A 49 -22.95 -9.73 8.47
C THR A 49 -21.79 -9.31 9.36
N LYS A 50 -21.77 -8.04 9.77
CA LYS A 50 -20.70 -7.49 10.60
C LYS A 50 -20.59 -8.28 11.90
N PRO A 51 -19.42 -8.88 12.22
CA PRO A 51 -19.25 -9.56 13.49
C PRO A 51 -19.36 -8.55 14.64
N VAL A 52 -20.21 -8.85 15.62
CA VAL A 52 -20.51 -7.94 16.76
C VAL A 52 -19.50 -8.09 17.91
N LYS A 53 -18.72 -9.18 17.94
CA LYS A 53 -17.80 -9.46 19.04
C LYS A 53 -16.64 -8.45 19.07
N PRO A 54 -16.29 -7.87 20.23
CA PRO A 54 -15.10 -7.05 20.38
C PRO A 54 -13.84 -7.89 20.11
N LEU A 55 -12.76 -7.24 19.69
CA LEU A 55 -11.47 -7.90 19.54
C LEU A 55 -10.92 -8.23 20.94
N PRO A 56 -10.48 -9.47 21.20
CA PRO A 56 -9.76 -9.81 22.42
C PRO A 56 -8.45 -9.03 22.49
N THR A 57 -8.01 -8.67 23.69
CA THR A 57 -6.71 -8.05 23.93
C THR A 57 -5.56 -9.02 23.67
N ARG A 58 -4.36 -8.53 23.37
CA ARG A 58 -3.17 -9.40 23.16
C ARG A 58 -2.92 -10.32 24.37
N SER A 59 -3.13 -9.83 25.60
CA SER A 59 -2.94 -10.65 26.80
C SER A 59 -3.93 -11.82 26.87
N GLU A 60 -5.20 -11.59 26.52
CA GLU A 60 -6.20 -12.66 26.42
C GLU A 60 -5.84 -13.67 25.31
N GLN A 61 -5.34 -13.18 24.17
CA GLN A 61 -4.85 -14.04 23.09
C GLN A 61 -3.69 -14.94 23.55
N LEU A 62 -2.67 -14.37 24.20
CA LEU A 62 -1.54 -15.12 24.73
C LEU A 62 -1.98 -16.18 25.73
N LYS A 63 -2.88 -15.83 26.64
CA LYS A 63 -3.45 -16.79 27.61
C LYS A 63 -4.17 -17.94 26.91
N ALA A 64 -4.99 -17.63 25.91
CA ALA A 64 -5.67 -18.67 25.12
C ALA A 64 -4.67 -19.56 24.34
N LEU A 65 -3.54 -19.03 23.87
CA LEU A 65 -2.49 -19.83 23.23
C LEU A 65 -1.82 -20.82 24.20
N GLU A 66 -1.74 -20.49 25.49
CA GLU A 66 -1.18 -21.36 26.54
C GLU A 66 -2.17 -22.47 26.97
N ASP A 67 -3.43 -22.11 27.15
CA ASP A 67 -4.41 -22.99 27.81
C ASP A 67 -5.06 -24.02 26.85
N GLU A 68 -5.15 -23.68 25.56
CA GLU A 68 -5.99 -24.40 24.62
C GLU A 68 -5.23 -25.39 23.72
N ILE A 69 -5.98 -26.29 23.06
CA ILE A 69 -5.48 -27.16 21.99
C ILE A 69 -6.15 -26.72 20.70
N TYR A 70 -5.35 -26.58 19.65
CA TYR A 70 -5.80 -26.09 18.34
C TYR A 70 -5.91 -27.22 17.31
N ASP A 71 -6.81 -27.06 16.35
CA ASP A 71 -6.82 -27.92 15.16
C ASP A 71 -5.69 -27.52 14.22
N VAL A 72 -5.44 -26.22 14.07
CA VAL A 72 -4.41 -25.67 13.19
C VAL A 72 -3.60 -24.60 13.91
N LEU A 73 -2.27 -24.72 13.87
CA LEU A 73 -1.33 -23.64 14.20
C LEU A 73 -0.69 -23.13 12.92
N VAL A 74 -0.86 -21.85 12.61
CA VAL A 74 -0.22 -21.18 11.48
C VAL A 74 1.00 -20.39 11.98
N ILE A 75 2.15 -20.62 11.34
CA ILE A 75 3.41 -19.92 11.63
C ILE A 75 3.67 -18.89 10.52
N GLY A 76 3.70 -17.61 10.90
CA GLY A 76 3.89 -16.48 10.00
C GLY A 76 2.58 -15.69 9.78
N GLY A 77 2.61 -14.40 10.10
CA GLY A 77 1.49 -13.45 10.01
C GLY A 77 1.56 -12.52 8.79
N GLY A 78 2.21 -12.96 7.70
CA GLY A 78 2.11 -12.33 6.38
C GLY A 78 0.82 -12.71 5.64
N ALA A 79 0.63 -12.21 4.42
CA ALA A 79 -0.60 -12.41 3.63
C ALA A 79 -1.02 -13.87 3.51
N THR A 80 -0.05 -14.76 3.28
CA THR A 80 -0.29 -16.21 3.17
C THR A 80 -0.81 -16.78 4.49
N GLY A 81 -0.11 -16.55 5.60
CA GLY A 81 -0.50 -17.12 6.89
C GLY A 81 -1.76 -16.50 7.47
N ALA A 82 -1.95 -15.18 7.32
CA ALA A 82 -3.21 -14.51 7.65
C ALA A 82 -4.38 -15.08 6.83
N GLY A 83 -4.18 -15.31 5.53
CA GLY A 83 -5.14 -15.99 4.67
C GLY A 83 -5.45 -17.42 5.14
N CYS A 84 -4.42 -18.19 5.50
CA CYS A 84 -4.59 -19.54 6.04
C CYS A 84 -5.40 -19.53 7.35
N ALA A 85 -5.12 -18.59 8.25
CA ALA A 85 -5.86 -18.48 9.50
C ALA A 85 -7.34 -18.10 9.26
N LEU A 86 -7.59 -17.15 8.36
CA LEU A 86 -8.94 -16.75 7.97
C LEU A 86 -9.71 -17.91 7.32
N ASP A 87 -9.08 -18.63 6.40
CA ASP A 87 -9.72 -19.77 5.76
C ASP A 87 -9.99 -20.91 6.76
N SER A 88 -9.01 -21.22 7.61
CA SER A 88 -9.13 -22.23 8.67
C SER A 88 -10.33 -21.98 9.58
N VAL A 89 -10.44 -20.77 10.14
CA VAL A 89 -11.54 -20.42 11.05
C VAL A 89 -12.88 -20.36 10.31
N SER A 90 -12.90 -19.94 9.03
CA SER A 90 -14.12 -19.93 8.21
C SER A 90 -14.70 -21.35 8.00
N ARG A 91 -13.84 -22.37 7.99
CA ARG A 91 -14.19 -23.79 7.92
C ARG A 91 -14.63 -24.39 9.26
N GLY A 92 -14.62 -23.60 10.34
CA GLY A 92 -15.01 -24.03 11.68
C GLY A 92 -13.90 -24.72 12.47
N LEU A 93 -12.64 -24.60 12.03
CA LEU A 93 -11.49 -25.15 12.74
C LEU A 93 -11.06 -24.22 13.87
N LYS A 94 -10.57 -24.79 14.97
CA LYS A 94 -9.95 -24.02 16.05
C LYS A 94 -8.53 -23.65 15.66
N THR A 95 -8.30 -22.36 15.42
CA THR A 95 -7.09 -21.87 14.75
C THR A 95 -6.25 -20.97 15.66
N ALA A 96 -4.94 -21.23 15.70
CA ALA A 96 -3.93 -20.35 16.24
C ALA A 96 -3.05 -19.77 15.12
N LEU A 97 -2.62 -18.51 15.26
CA LEU A 97 -1.61 -17.89 14.40
C LEU A 97 -0.57 -17.15 15.25
N VAL A 98 0.71 -17.41 14.97
CA VAL A 98 1.84 -16.71 15.61
C VAL A 98 2.74 -16.04 14.57
N GLU A 99 3.18 -14.82 14.87
CA GLU A 99 4.10 -14.03 14.04
C GLU A 99 5.28 -13.56 14.88
N LEU A 100 6.49 -13.73 14.34
CA LEU A 100 7.76 -13.44 15.01
C LEU A 100 7.90 -11.96 15.40
N ASP A 101 7.57 -11.06 14.47
CA ASP A 101 7.58 -9.61 14.67
C ASP A 101 6.12 -9.11 14.64
N ASP A 102 5.81 -8.00 13.98
CA ASP A 102 4.44 -7.55 13.78
C ASP A 102 3.76 -8.21 12.57
N PHE A 103 2.43 -8.24 12.57
CA PHE A 103 1.68 -8.66 11.38
C PHE A 103 2.09 -7.83 10.16
N SER A 104 2.34 -8.51 9.05
CA SER A 104 2.87 -7.92 7.81
C SER A 104 4.30 -7.36 7.86
N SER A 105 5.10 -7.59 8.90
CA SER A 105 6.49 -7.09 9.03
C SER A 105 7.41 -7.46 7.86
N GLY A 106 7.28 -8.69 7.35
CA GLY A 106 8.09 -9.22 6.25
C GLY A 106 7.66 -8.71 4.86
N THR A 107 7.77 -9.58 3.85
CA THR A 107 7.51 -9.25 2.43
C THR A 107 6.13 -8.63 2.18
N SER A 108 5.14 -8.95 3.01
CA SER A 108 3.75 -8.51 2.82
C SER A 108 3.52 -7.01 3.01
N SER A 109 4.46 -6.24 3.59
CA SER A 109 4.40 -4.77 3.64
C SER A 109 5.30 -4.07 2.60
N ARG A 110 6.10 -4.85 1.87
CA ARG A 110 7.19 -4.40 1.00
C ARG A 110 6.90 -4.67 -0.49
N SER A 111 5.65 -4.96 -0.84
CA SER A 111 5.25 -5.20 -2.22
C SER A 111 5.23 -3.92 -3.05
N THR A 112 4.99 -4.05 -4.36
CA THR A 112 4.67 -2.91 -5.24
C THR A 112 3.29 -2.30 -4.98
N LYS A 113 2.50 -2.89 -4.07
CA LYS A 113 1.12 -2.50 -3.76
C LYS A 113 0.16 -2.60 -4.94
N LEU A 114 0.47 -3.45 -5.92
CA LEU A 114 -0.37 -3.69 -7.08
C LEU A 114 -1.01 -5.07 -7.02
N LEU A 115 -2.31 -5.11 -7.27
CA LEU A 115 -3.09 -6.32 -7.53
C LEU A 115 -3.08 -6.55 -9.04
N HIS A 116 -1.97 -7.07 -9.55
CA HIS A 116 -1.80 -7.27 -10.98
C HIS A 116 -2.48 -8.55 -11.44
N GLY A 117 -3.30 -8.47 -12.50
CA GLY A 117 -3.92 -9.67 -13.08
C GLY A 117 -3.09 -10.36 -14.18
N GLY A 118 -1.86 -9.92 -14.44
CA GLY A 118 -0.88 -10.72 -15.19
C GLY A 118 -0.82 -10.52 -16.71
N VAL A 119 -0.86 -9.29 -17.21
CA VAL A 119 -0.83 -8.99 -18.67
C VAL A 119 0.35 -9.66 -19.39
N ARG A 120 1.54 -9.67 -18.76
CA ARG A 120 2.74 -10.33 -19.32
C ARG A 120 2.61 -11.85 -19.41
N TYR A 121 1.85 -12.47 -18.51
CA TYR A 121 1.61 -13.92 -18.55
C TYR A 121 0.61 -14.27 -19.64
N LEU A 122 -0.41 -13.43 -19.87
CA LEU A 122 -1.34 -13.62 -20.97
C LEU A 122 -0.63 -13.60 -22.33
N GLN A 123 0.37 -12.71 -22.49
CA GLN A 123 1.20 -12.69 -23.69
C GLN A 123 1.87 -14.05 -23.94
N LYS A 124 2.49 -14.66 -22.92
CA LYS A 124 3.11 -15.98 -23.03
C LYS A 124 2.09 -17.08 -23.27
N ALA A 125 0.96 -17.06 -22.56
CA ALA A 125 -0.11 -18.04 -22.71
C ALA A 125 -0.63 -18.11 -24.15
N ILE A 126 -0.81 -16.95 -24.80
CA ILE A 126 -1.30 -16.87 -26.18
C ILE A 126 -0.21 -17.28 -27.18
N PHE A 127 1.00 -16.72 -27.06
CA PHE A 127 2.05 -16.99 -28.06
C PHE A 127 2.63 -18.40 -27.96
N ASN A 128 2.63 -19.01 -26.77
CA ASN A 128 3.20 -20.34 -26.54
C ASN A 128 2.13 -21.41 -26.28
N PHE A 129 0.84 -21.09 -26.40
CA PHE A 129 -0.28 -22.00 -26.09
C PHE A 129 -0.19 -22.66 -24.71
N ASP A 130 0.27 -21.89 -23.72
CA ASP A 130 0.53 -22.38 -22.36
C ASP A 130 -0.73 -22.25 -21.50
N ILE A 131 -1.43 -23.38 -21.33
CA ILE A 131 -2.67 -23.49 -20.57
C ILE A 131 -2.44 -23.17 -19.08
N GLU A 132 -1.29 -23.52 -18.52
CA GLU A 132 -0.98 -23.26 -17.11
C GLU A 132 -0.80 -21.74 -16.88
N GLN A 133 -0.12 -21.04 -17.78
CA GLN A 133 -0.05 -19.58 -17.74
C GLN A 133 -1.41 -18.91 -17.90
N TYR A 134 -2.31 -19.49 -18.72
CA TYR A 134 -3.68 -19.00 -18.84
C TYR A 134 -4.48 -19.15 -17.54
N LYS A 135 -4.39 -20.30 -16.86
CA LYS A 135 -5.04 -20.53 -15.56
C LYS A 135 -4.58 -19.51 -14.52
N ILE A 136 -3.27 -19.24 -14.45
CA ILE A 136 -2.69 -18.22 -13.55
C ILE A 136 -3.30 -16.84 -13.79
N VAL A 137 -3.50 -16.45 -15.05
CA VAL A 137 -4.12 -15.16 -15.39
C VAL A 137 -5.58 -15.13 -14.93
N LYS A 138 -6.36 -16.20 -15.18
CA LYS A 138 -7.76 -16.28 -14.77
C LYS A 138 -7.92 -16.24 -13.25
N GLU A 139 -7.06 -16.97 -12.52
CA GLU A 139 -7.01 -16.96 -11.07
C GLU A 139 -6.69 -15.56 -10.54
N ALA A 140 -5.61 -14.94 -11.01
CA ALA A 140 -5.23 -13.59 -10.57
C ALA A 140 -6.32 -12.54 -10.85
N LEU A 141 -7.03 -12.67 -11.99
CA LEU A 141 -8.16 -11.81 -12.32
C LEU A 141 -9.37 -12.01 -11.40
N HIS A 142 -9.67 -13.26 -11.04
CA HIS A 142 -10.72 -13.58 -10.07
C HIS A 142 -10.39 -13.03 -8.68
N GLU A 143 -9.19 -13.32 -8.19
CA GLU A 143 -8.74 -12.88 -6.86
C GLU A 143 -8.64 -11.36 -6.74
N ARG A 144 -8.20 -10.67 -7.81
CA ARG A 144 -8.21 -9.20 -7.87
C ARG A 144 -9.62 -8.64 -7.74
N SER A 145 -10.60 -9.22 -8.46
CA SER A 145 -12.01 -8.81 -8.36
C SER A 145 -12.55 -9.06 -6.95
N ASN A 146 -12.29 -10.25 -6.41
CA ASN A 146 -12.73 -10.61 -5.06
C ASN A 146 -12.18 -9.62 -4.02
N LEU A 147 -10.91 -9.23 -4.11
CA LEU A 147 -10.34 -8.29 -3.14
C LEU A 147 -10.92 -6.87 -3.23
N LEU A 148 -11.18 -6.39 -4.46
CA LEU A 148 -11.87 -5.12 -4.68
C LEU A 148 -13.29 -5.12 -4.10
N GLU A 149 -13.96 -6.27 -4.10
CA GLU A 149 -15.31 -6.45 -3.54
C GLU A 149 -15.30 -6.63 -2.02
N THR A 150 -14.33 -7.36 -1.48
CA THR A 150 -14.25 -7.74 -0.05
C THR A 150 -13.58 -6.68 0.83
N ALA A 151 -12.73 -5.83 0.26
CA ALA A 151 -12.08 -4.71 0.94
C ALA A 151 -12.11 -3.42 0.10
N PRO A 152 -13.29 -2.89 -0.25
CA PRO A 152 -13.44 -1.77 -1.18
C PRO A 152 -12.87 -0.44 -0.66
N HIS A 153 -12.63 -0.34 0.65
CA HIS A 153 -11.98 0.80 1.27
C HIS A 153 -10.46 0.76 1.10
N LEU A 154 -9.85 -0.44 1.11
CA LEU A 154 -8.40 -0.63 1.02
C LEU A 154 -7.90 -0.86 -0.41
N CYS A 155 -8.79 -1.28 -1.31
CA CYS A 155 -8.46 -1.69 -2.67
C CYS A 155 -9.24 -0.86 -3.68
N TYR A 156 -8.56 -0.34 -4.69
CA TYR A 156 -9.19 0.50 -5.70
C TYR A 156 -8.64 0.25 -7.12
N PRO A 157 -9.46 0.54 -8.15
CA PRO A 157 -9.00 0.56 -9.54
C PRO A 157 -7.88 1.57 -9.76
N LEU A 158 -6.76 1.11 -10.34
CA LEU A 158 -5.65 1.95 -10.75
C LEU A 158 -5.59 2.02 -12.29
N PRO A 159 -5.82 3.20 -12.90
CA PRO A 159 -5.52 3.39 -14.32
C PRO A 159 -3.99 3.40 -14.55
N ILE A 160 -3.52 2.53 -15.43
CA ILE A 160 -2.13 2.44 -15.85
C ILE A 160 -2.02 2.91 -17.30
N MET A 161 -1.30 4.01 -17.51
CA MET A 161 -1.04 4.57 -18.83
C MET A 161 0.31 4.07 -19.37
N LEU A 162 0.28 3.36 -20.48
CA LEU A 162 1.46 2.89 -21.22
C LEU A 162 1.77 3.87 -22.36
N PRO A 163 2.80 4.73 -22.25
CA PRO A 163 3.21 5.60 -23.35
C PRO A 163 3.88 4.81 -24.48
N VAL A 164 3.54 5.14 -25.73
CA VAL A 164 4.01 4.42 -26.92
C VAL A 164 4.78 5.35 -27.86
N TYR A 165 6.02 4.98 -28.19
CA TYR A 165 6.98 5.80 -28.94
C TYR A 165 7.22 5.32 -30.39
N SER A 166 6.52 4.27 -30.82
CA SER A 166 6.53 3.80 -32.21
C SER A 166 5.09 3.59 -32.68
N TRP A 167 4.75 4.14 -33.85
CA TRP A 167 3.36 4.15 -34.32
C TRP A 167 2.76 2.75 -34.48
N TRP A 168 3.55 1.77 -34.94
CA TRP A 168 3.11 0.38 -35.13
C TRP A 168 2.89 -0.36 -33.81
N GLN A 169 3.47 0.11 -32.70
CA GLN A 169 3.28 -0.49 -31.38
C GLN A 169 1.89 -0.16 -30.81
N ILE A 170 1.23 0.92 -31.27
CA ILE A 170 -0.13 1.26 -30.84
C ILE A 170 -1.10 0.12 -31.17
N PRO A 171 -1.30 -0.30 -32.44
CA PRO A 171 -2.22 -1.40 -32.73
C PRO A 171 -1.78 -2.74 -32.09
N TYR A 172 -0.47 -2.97 -31.94
CA TYR A 172 0.05 -4.17 -31.28
C TYR A 172 -0.35 -4.23 -29.79
N TYR A 173 0.01 -3.21 -29.01
CA TYR A 173 -0.32 -3.17 -27.59
C TYR A 173 -1.83 -3.06 -27.36
N TRP A 174 -2.55 -2.34 -28.22
CA TRP A 174 -4.00 -2.24 -28.15
C TRP A 174 -4.68 -3.59 -28.28
N SER A 175 -4.27 -4.41 -29.25
CA SER A 175 -4.84 -5.75 -29.42
C SER A 175 -4.54 -6.66 -28.23
N GLY A 176 -3.32 -6.62 -27.69
CA GLY A 176 -2.94 -7.38 -26.49
C GLY A 176 -3.75 -6.99 -25.25
N ILE A 177 -3.93 -5.68 -25.00
CA ILE A 177 -4.73 -5.19 -23.88
C ILE A 177 -6.22 -5.48 -24.08
N LYS A 178 -6.74 -5.42 -25.32
CA LYS A 178 -8.13 -5.81 -25.58
C LYS A 178 -8.39 -7.29 -25.39
N MET A 179 -7.41 -8.13 -25.73
CA MET A 179 -7.46 -9.54 -25.40
C MET A 179 -7.48 -9.75 -23.88
N TYR A 180 -6.72 -8.96 -23.13
CA TYR A 180 -6.74 -8.97 -21.67
C TYR A 180 -8.12 -8.60 -21.11
N ASP A 181 -8.76 -7.53 -21.61
CA ASP A 181 -10.14 -7.17 -21.26
C ASP A 181 -11.12 -8.33 -21.54
N LEU A 182 -10.97 -9.00 -22.70
CA LEU A 182 -11.81 -10.12 -23.10
C LEU A 182 -11.65 -11.33 -22.18
N VAL A 183 -10.40 -11.68 -21.80
CA VAL A 183 -10.11 -12.78 -20.87
C VAL A 183 -10.61 -12.47 -19.46
N ALA A 184 -10.55 -11.20 -19.05
CA ALA A 184 -11.13 -10.73 -17.80
C ALA A 184 -12.66 -10.85 -17.78
N GLY A 185 -13.33 -10.62 -18.91
CA GLY A 185 -14.79 -10.77 -19.02
C GLY A 185 -15.52 -9.95 -17.96
N SER A 186 -16.37 -10.60 -17.14
CA SER A 186 -17.08 -9.95 -16.04
C SER A 186 -16.18 -9.45 -14.90
N LYS A 187 -14.94 -9.92 -14.83
CA LYS A 187 -13.91 -9.52 -13.84
C LYS A 187 -13.04 -8.35 -14.34
N CYS A 188 -13.41 -7.74 -15.47
CA CYS A 188 -12.81 -6.51 -15.98
C CYS A 188 -13.26 -5.33 -15.11
N ILE A 189 -12.30 -4.65 -14.48
CA ILE A 189 -12.59 -3.50 -13.61
C ILE A 189 -13.20 -2.35 -14.42
N ARG A 190 -12.50 -1.94 -15.48
CA ARG A 190 -12.92 -0.94 -16.47
C ARG A 190 -12.27 -1.29 -17.81
N ARG A 191 -12.96 -0.94 -18.91
CA ARG A 191 -12.46 -1.19 -20.27
C ARG A 191 -11.23 -0.34 -20.55
N SER A 192 -10.26 -0.94 -21.23
CA SER A 192 -9.10 -0.22 -21.75
C SER A 192 -9.46 0.72 -22.90
N TYR A 193 -8.67 1.79 -23.08
CA TYR A 193 -8.85 2.75 -24.16
C TYR A 193 -7.51 3.31 -24.66
N VAL A 194 -7.50 3.80 -25.92
CA VAL A 194 -6.35 4.49 -26.51
C VAL A 194 -6.45 5.98 -26.23
N VAL A 195 -5.32 6.59 -25.91
CA VAL A 195 -5.18 8.02 -25.65
C VAL A 195 -4.28 8.64 -26.73
N SER A 196 -4.75 9.71 -27.35
CA SER A 196 -3.94 10.45 -28.33
C SER A 196 -2.71 11.08 -27.67
N LYS A 197 -1.66 11.38 -28.47
CA LYS A 197 -0.47 12.10 -27.99
C LYS A 197 -0.84 13.37 -27.20
N LYS A 198 -1.77 14.18 -27.73
CA LYS A 198 -2.21 15.44 -27.11
C LYS A 198 -2.80 15.19 -25.73
N LYS A 199 -3.71 14.22 -25.62
CA LYS A 199 -4.37 13.90 -24.34
C LYS A 199 -3.42 13.24 -23.34
N ALA A 200 -2.48 12.41 -23.81
CA ALA A 200 -1.46 11.81 -22.95
C ALA A 200 -0.56 12.88 -22.31
N ILE A 201 -0.17 13.91 -23.07
CA ILE A 201 0.61 15.05 -22.56
C ILE A 201 -0.24 15.95 -21.65
N GLU A 202 -1.54 16.09 -21.91
CA GLU A 202 -2.46 16.83 -21.03
C GLU A 202 -2.59 16.16 -19.66
N LEU A 203 -2.71 14.82 -19.63
CA LEU A 203 -2.77 14.03 -18.40
C LEU A 203 -1.41 13.99 -17.67
N PHE A 204 -0.31 13.88 -18.41
CA PHE A 204 1.05 13.82 -17.87
C PHE A 204 1.98 14.79 -18.62
N PRO A 205 1.99 16.09 -18.26
CA PRO A 205 2.79 17.12 -18.94
C PRO A 205 4.31 16.86 -18.90
N MET A 206 4.74 16.08 -17.92
CA MET A 206 6.12 15.70 -17.64
C MET A 206 6.65 14.57 -18.53
N LEU A 207 5.77 13.88 -19.28
CA LEU A 207 6.13 12.75 -20.13
C LEU A 207 7.09 13.18 -21.27
N ARG A 208 8.03 12.32 -21.65
CA ARG A 208 8.91 12.55 -22.80
C ARG A 208 8.08 12.71 -24.09
N LYS A 209 8.18 13.88 -24.71
CA LYS A 209 7.37 14.26 -25.89
C LYS A 209 7.97 13.80 -27.21
N ASP A 210 9.30 13.63 -27.24
CA ASP A 210 10.02 13.17 -28.42
C ASP A 210 9.56 11.77 -28.80
N LYS A 211 9.27 11.57 -30.09
CA LYS A 211 8.75 10.32 -30.69
C LYS A 211 7.46 9.75 -30.09
N LEU A 212 6.86 10.38 -29.09
CA LEU A 212 5.59 9.92 -28.50
C LEU A 212 4.50 9.94 -29.57
N CYS A 213 3.88 8.77 -29.80
CA CYS A 213 2.80 8.59 -30.77
C CYS A 213 1.42 8.63 -30.09
N GLY A 214 1.33 8.17 -28.85
CA GLY A 214 0.10 8.07 -28.07
C GLY A 214 0.33 7.27 -26.79
N ALA A 215 -0.75 6.85 -26.14
CA ALA A 215 -0.69 5.95 -25.00
C ALA A 215 -1.88 4.99 -24.99
N ILE A 216 -1.76 3.90 -24.25
CA ILE A 216 -2.86 2.97 -23.96
C ILE A 216 -3.11 2.98 -22.47
N VAL A 217 -4.37 3.11 -22.07
CA VAL A 217 -4.76 3.03 -20.67
C VAL A 217 -5.48 1.72 -20.43
N TYR A 218 -5.03 0.97 -19.43
CA TYR A 218 -5.70 -0.21 -18.92
C TYR A 218 -5.80 -0.13 -17.40
N TYR A 219 -6.59 -1.01 -16.78
CA TYR A 219 -6.86 -0.97 -15.36
C TYR A 219 -6.38 -2.21 -14.64
N ASP A 220 -5.68 -1.99 -13.53
CA ASP A 220 -5.38 -2.99 -12.51
C ASP A 220 -5.91 -2.57 -11.14
N GLY A 221 -5.64 -3.36 -10.10
CA GLY A 221 -5.94 -2.96 -8.74
C GLY A 221 -4.70 -2.41 -8.03
N GLN A 222 -4.91 -1.48 -7.12
CA GLN A 222 -3.96 -1.05 -6.12
C GLN A 222 -4.57 -1.27 -4.73
N HIS A 223 -3.72 -1.50 -3.74
CA HIS A 223 -4.16 -1.68 -2.36
C HIS A 223 -3.14 -1.17 -1.34
N ASN A 224 -3.55 -1.07 -0.09
CA ASN A 224 -2.62 -0.92 1.03
C ASN A 224 -2.21 -2.29 1.56
N ASP A 225 -1.07 -2.82 1.10
CA ASP A 225 -0.61 -4.18 1.43
C ASP A 225 -0.60 -4.51 2.94
N ALA A 226 0.04 -3.67 3.77
CA ALA A 226 0.10 -3.87 5.22
C ALA A 226 -1.29 -3.80 5.89
N ARG A 227 -2.11 -2.80 5.56
CA ARG A 227 -3.45 -2.66 6.17
C ARG A 227 -4.42 -3.74 5.70
N THR A 228 -4.31 -4.17 4.46
CA THR A 228 -5.12 -5.30 3.95
C THR A 228 -4.77 -6.57 4.71
N ASN A 229 -3.48 -6.84 4.97
CA ASN A 229 -3.08 -7.99 5.79
C ASN A 229 -3.62 -7.90 7.23
N ILE A 230 -3.54 -6.73 7.86
CA ILE A 230 -4.11 -6.51 9.19
C ILE A 230 -5.63 -6.75 9.17
N ALA A 231 -6.36 -6.25 8.16
CA ALA A 231 -7.79 -6.49 8.03
C ALA A 231 -8.11 -7.99 7.91
N ILE A 232 -7.30 -8.78 7.20
CA ILE A 232 -7.44 -10.24 7.13
C ILE A 232 -7.26 -10.87 8.52
N VAL A 233 -6.19 -10.50 9.24
CA VAL A 233 -5.93 -11.00 10.61
C VAL A 233 -7.09 -10.65 11.55
N LEU A 234 -7.53 -9.39 11.56
CA LEU A 234 -8.63 -8.93 12.42
C LEU A 234 -9.95 -9.63 12.07
N THR A 235 -10.20 -9.89 10.78
CA THR A 235 -11.37 -10.67 10.34
C THR A 235 -11.29 -12.09 10.88
N ALA A 236 -10.13 -12.76 10.78
CA ALA A 236 -9.93 -14.09 11.34
C ALA A 236 -10.14 -14.09 12.86
N THR A 237 -9.63 -13.09 13.56
CA THR A 237 -9.83 -12.92 15.00
C THR A 237 -11.29 -12.74 15.38
N ARG A 238 -12.05 -11.90 14.64
CA ARG A 238 -13.49 -11.73 14.88
C ARG A 238 -14.29 -13.01 14.64
N LEU A 239 -13.82 -13.88 13.74
CA LEU A 239 -14.40 -15.21 13.51
C LEU A 239 -13.96 -16.25 14.55
N GLY A 240 -12.99 -15.94 15.42
CA GLY A 240 -12.60 -16.78 16.56
C GLY A 240 -11.18 -17.35 16.49
N ALA A 241 -10.33 -16.91 15.56
CA ALA A 241 -8.93 -17.31 15.56
C ALA A 241 -8.16 -16.65 16.70
N THR A 242 -7.32 -17.42 17.39
CA THR A 242 -6.39 -16.90 18.41
C THR A 242 -5.12 -16.44 17.72
N VAL A 243 -4.77 -15.16 17.82
CA VAL A 243 -3.63 -14.58 17.07
C VAL A 243 -2.68 -13.82 17.98
N ALA A 244 -1.38 -13.95 17.77
CA ALA A 244 -0.37 -13.18 18.49
C ALA A 244 0.81 -12.79 17.58
N ASN A 245 1.11 -11.49 17.55
CA ASN A 245 2.36 -10.94 17.03
C ASN A 245 3.42 -10.85 18.13
N HIS A 246 4.68 -10.70 17.74
CA HIS A 246 5.86 -10.73 18.60
C HIS A 246 5.99 -12.07 19.35
N VAL A 247 5.63 -13.18 18.71
CA VAL A 247 5.72 -14.55 19.22
C VAL A 247 6.48 -15.43 18.22
N ARG A 248 7.72 -15.77 18.58
CA ARG A 248 8.62 -16.61 17.79
C ARG A 248 8.35 -18.08 18.01
N VAL A 249 8.33 -18.88 16.94
CA VAL A 249 8.51 -20.33 17.05
C VAL A 249 9.99 -20.66 17.24
N VAL A 250 10.31 -21.35 18.33
CA VAL A 250 11.68 -21.74 18.71
C VAL A 250 11.98 -23.17 18.22
N SER A 251 11.02 -24.08 18.35
CA SER A 251 11.14 -25.45 17.85
C SER A 251 9.77 -26.08 17.58
N LEU A 252 9.74 -27.08 16.70
CA LEU A 252 8.55 -27.89 16.45
C LEU A 252 8.46 -29.02 17.48
N MET A 253 7.24 -29.31 17.94
CA MET A 253 6.97 -30.42 18.85
C MET A 253 6.51 -31.62 18.05
N LYS A 254 6.99 -32.81 18.42
CA LYS A 254 6.62 -34.08 17.78
C LYS A 254 6.22 -35.11 18.83
N ASN A 255 5.21 -35.89 18.50
CA ASN A 255 4.78 -37.07 19.24
C ASN A 255 4.93 -38.30 18.34
N LYS A 256 5.16 -39.47 18.94
CA LYS A 256 5.12 -40.74 18.19
C LYS A 256 3.67 -41.20 18.05
N ASP A 257 3.28 -41.56 16.84
CA ASP A 257 2.00 -42.21 16.60
C ASP A 257 2.02 -43.69 17.01
N ASN A 258 0.89 -44.38 16.84
CA ASN A 258 0.74 -45.79 17.17
C ASN A 258 1.65 -46.72 16.34
N GLU A 259 2.18 -46.23 15.21
CA GLU A 259 3.09 -46.94 14.32
C GLU A 259 4.57 -46.57 14.58
N GLY A 260 4.82 -45.70 15.58
CA GLY A 260 6.14 -45.25 15.98
C GLY A 260 6.73 -44.13 15.12
N GLN A 261 5.99 -43.58 14.16
CA GLN A 261 6.42 -42.45 13.34
C GLN A 261 6.28 -41.14 14.12
N GLU A 262 7.24 -40.24 13.94
CA GLU A 262 7.17 -38.91 14.54
C GLU A 262 6.21 -38.02 13.75
N LYS A 263 5.14 -37.57 14.41
CA LYS A 263 4.16 -36.62 13.87
C LYS A 263 4.21 -35.33 14.63
N ILE A 264 4.08 -34.21 13.92
CA ILE A 264 4.03 -32.89 14.54
C ILE A 264 2.79 -32.75 15.40
N SER A 265 2.96 -32.16 16.59
CA SER A 265 1.91 -32.00 17.59
C SER A 265 1.81 -30.57 18.15
N GLY A 266 2.54 -29.62 17.57
CA GLY A 266 2.58 -28.24 18.03
C GLY A 266 3.94 -27.57 17.85
N ALA A 267 4.18 -26.50 18.60
CA ALA A 267 5.44 -25.78 18.60
C ALA A 267 5.73 -25.17 19.98
N ARG A 268 7.02 -25.09 20.33
CA ARG A 268 7.50 -24.25 21.43
C ARG A 268 7.70 -22.84 20.92
N VAL A 269 7.19 -21.87 21.65
CA VAL A 269 7.22 -20.46 21.26
C VAL A 269 7.81 -19.58 22.37
N ARG A 270 8.27 -18.39 21.98
CA ARG A 270 8.77 -17.33 22.86
C ARG A 270 8.08 -16.01 22.53
N ASP A 271 7.58 -15.31 23.54
CA ASP A 271 7.13 -13.92 23.41
C ASP A 271 8.37 -13.01 23.39
N GLU A 272 8.58 -12.30 22.29
CA GLU A 272 9.74 -11.43 22.11
C GLU A 272 9.66 -10.16 22.97
N ILE A 273 8.48 -9.83 23.51
CA ILE A 273 8.30 -8.68 24.40
C ILE A 273 8.67 -9.04 25.84
N THR A 274 8.21 -10.19 26.34
CA THR A 274 8.41 -10.59 27.75
C THR A 274 9.54 -11.58 27.96
N GLY A 275 10.00 -12.25 26.90
CA GLY A 275 10.98 -13.34 26.96
C GLY A 275 10.42 -14.68 27.45
N LYS A 276 9.12 -14.76 27.80
CA LYS A 276 8.47 -15.98 28.28
C LYS A 276 8.40 -17.02 27.17
N GLU A 277 8.71 -18.27 27.49
CA GLU A 277 8.52 -19.43 26.61
C GLU A 277 7.39 -20.33 27.10
N TRP A 278 6.65 -20.91 26.14
CA TRP A 278 5.61 -21.91 26.41
C TRP A 278 5.40 -22.80 25.18
N GLU A 279 4.47 -23.75 25.30
CA GLU A 279 4.14 -24.72 24.25
C GLU A 279 2.72 -24.50 23.74
N ILE A 280 2.56 -24.46 22.42
CA ILE A 280 1.25 -24.43 21.75
C ILE A 280 1.00 -25.81 21.16
N ARG A 281 -0.09 -26.45 21.57
CA ARG A 281 -0.50 -27.78 21.08
C ARG A 281 -1.44 -27.65 19.90
N ALA A 282 -1.13 -28.33 18.80
CA ALA A 282 -1.95 -28.31 17.60
C ALA A 282 -1.95 -29.65 16.84
N LYS A 283 -3.08 -30.01 16.22
CA LYS A 283 -3.19 -31.23 15.39
C LYS A 283 -2.48 -31.09 14.03
N CYS A 284 -2.43 -29.88 13.49
CA CYS A 284 -1.75 -29.55 12.25
C CYS A 284 -0.93 -28.27 12.45
N VAL A 285 0.26 -28.23 11.84
CA VAL A 285 1.10 -27.02 11.80
C VAL A 285 1.30 -26.62 10.34
N ILE A 286 0.97 -25.36 10.04
CA ILE A 286 1.17 -24.74 8.72
C ILE A 286 2.34 -23.76 8.81
N ASN A 287 3.39 -24.01 8.03
CA ASN A 287 4.50 -23.11 7.81
C ASN A 287 4.20 -22.16 6.64
N ALA A 288 3.95 -20.88 6.96
CA ALA A 288 3.66 -19.81 6.00
C ALA A 288 4.64 -18.63 6.17
N THR A 289 5.90 -18.92 6.46
CA THR A 289 6.94 -17.93 6.84
C THR A 289 7.65 -17.26 5.65
N GLY A 290 7.09 -17.36 4.44
CA GLY A 290 7.57 -16.65 3.25
C GLY A 290 9.04 -16.94 2.96
N PRO A 291 9.94 -15.93 2.89
CA PRO A 291 11.36 -16.18 2.63
C PRO A 291 12.07 -16.99 3.73
N PHE A 292 11.47 -17.11 4.91
CA PHE A 292 11.99 -17.91 6.03
C PHE A 292 11.46 -19.34 6.05
N THR A 293 10.75 -19.77 5.01
CA THR A 293 10.14 -21.10 4.91
C THR A 293 11.10 -22.23 5.28
N ASP A 294 12.32 -22.19 4.75
CA ASP A 294 13.30 -23.25 4.99
C ASP A 294 13.76 -23.32 6.45
N SER A 295 13.79 -22.21 7.19
CA SER A 295 14.19 -22.21 8.61
C SER A 295 13.25 -23.06 9.49
N ILE A 296 11.94 -23.06 9.20
CA ILE A 296 10.97 -23.91 9.90
C ILE A 296 11.02 -25.36 9.39
N ARG A 297 11.32 -25.57 8.10
CA ARG A 297 11.49 -26.93 7.54
C ARG A 297 12.72 -27.62 8.14
N GLU A 298 13.80 -26.88 8.37
CA GLU A 298 15.02 -27.38 9.02
C GLU A 298 14.78 -27.76 10.49
N MET A 299 13.81 -27.11 11.18
CA MET A 299 13.35 -27.53 12.51
C MET A 299 12.61 -28.88 12.49
N ASP A 300 11.99 -29.24 11.38
CA ASP A 300 11.33 -30.53 11.20
C ASP A 300 12.35 -31.62 10.84
N GLN A 301 13.18 -31.39 9.83
CA GLN A 301 14.15 -32.36 9.34
C GLN A 301 15.48 -31.67 8.96
N GLN A 302 16.60 -32.12 9.54
CA GLN A 302 17.92 -31.46 9.40
C GLN A 302 18.56 -31.57 7.99
N ALA A 303 18.02 -32.39 7.08
CA ALA A 303 18.59 -32.66 5.76
C ALA A 303 17.60 -32.40 4.61
N VAL A 304 16.91 -31.25 4.64
CA VAL A 304 15.89 -30.90 3.64
C VAL A 304 16.49 -30.04 2.52
N ASN A 305 16.18 -30.39 1.26
CA ASN A 305 16.52 -29.54 0.12
C ASN A 305 15.82 -28.18 0.24
N LYS A 306 16.60 -27.10 0.22
CA LYS A 306 16.07 -25.73 0.23
C LYS A 306 15.19 -25.50 -0.98
N ILE A 307 13.96 -25.02 -0.74
CA ILE A 307 13.00 -24.72 -1.82
C ILE A 307 12.87 -23.23 -2.07
N CYS A 308 13.30 -22.37 -1.14
CA CYS A 308 13.18 -20.93 -1.28
C CYS A 308 14.45 -20.30 -1.87
N ALA A 309 14.30 -19.66 -3.02
CA ALA A 309 15.29 -18.80 -3.65
C ALA A 309 14.91 -17.32 -3.44
N PRO A 310 15.48 -16.66 -2.42
CA PRO A 310 15.21 -15.23 -2.14
C PRO A 310 15.69 -14.28 -3.24
N SER A 311 14.89 -13.26 -3.56
CA SER A 311 15.30 -12.13 -4.41
C SER A 311 14.82 -10.78 -3.85
N SER A 312 15.61 -9.71 -3.90
CA SER A 312 15.18 -8.38 -3.44
C SER A 312 14.31 -7.65 -4.47
N ALA A 313 13.40 -6.79 -3.99
CA ALA A 313 12.61 -5.88 -4.81
C ALA A 313 12.41 -4.53 -4.12
N ILE A 314 12.72 -3.48 -4.86
CA ILE A 314 12.66 -2.05 -4.52
C ILE A 314 11.99 -1.45 -5.74
N ALA A 315 10.94 -0.64 -5.58
CA ALA A 315 10.08 -0.16 -6.66
C ALA A 315 10.74 -0.13 -8.06
N GLY A 316 10.52 -1.06 -8.99
CA GLY A 316 9.60 -2.18 -9.00
C GLY A 316 9.49 -2.69 -10.43
N THR A 317 10.53 -3.35 -10.97
CA THR A 317 11.52 -4.01 -10.11
C THR A 317 12.85 -4.34 -10.78
N THR A 318 13.91 -4.25 -9.97
CA THR A 318 15.13 -5.07 -10.09
C THR A 318 14.85 -6.46 -9.52
N ASP A 319 15.64 -7.46 -9.91
CA ASP A 319 15.56 -8.83 -9.41
C ASP A 319 16.99 -9.34 -9.23
N THR A 320 17.47 -9.29 -7.98
CA THR A 320 18.84 -9.66 -7.63
C THR A 320 18.79 -10.78 -6.58
N PRO A 321 19.51 -11.89 -6.77
CA PRO A 321 19.69 -12.89 -5.72
C PRO A 321 20.23 -12.24 -4.44
N CYS A 322 19.67 -12.61 -3.29
CA CYS A 322 20.06 -12.04 -2.00
C CYS A 322 20.03 -13.09 -0.88
N GLU A 323 20.78 -12.88 0.19
CA GLU A 323 20.63 -13.71 1.40
C GLU A 323 19.34 -13.39 2.15
N VAL A 324 18.76 -14.38 2.83
CA VAL A 324 17.58 -14.18 3.67
C VAL A 324 17.97 -13.39 4.92
N THR A 325 17.29 -12.27 5.16
CA THR A 325 17.49 -11.42 6.35
C THR A 325 16.17 -10.84 6.82
N HIS A 326 16.03 -10.63 8.13
CA HIS A 326 14.89 -9.93 8.73
C HIS A 326 14.89 -8.43 8.44
N HIS A 327 16.03 -7.85 8.07
CA HIS A 327 16.20 -6.41 7.86
C HIS A 327 16.69 -6.08 6.42
N PRO A 328 15.92 -6.43 5.37
CA PRO A 328 16.32 -6.16 4.01
C PRO A 328 16.39 -4.65 3.77
N SER A 329 17.52 -4.21 3.23
CA SER A 329 17.87 -2.80 3.09
C SER A 329 18.14 -2.47 1.62
N PRO A 330 17.66 -1.31 1.12
CA PRO A 330 17.92 -0.88 -0.25
C PRO A 330 19.39 -0.49 -0.48
N THR A 331 19.98 -0.91 -1.59
CA THR A 331 21.31 -0.45 -2.00
C THR A 331 21.25 0.82 -2.84
N GLU A 332 22.31 1.63 -2.84
CA GLU A 332 22.36 2.85 -3.65
C GLU A 332 22.33 2.57 -5.16
N ALA A 333 22.91 1.44 -5.58
CA ALA A 333 22.87 1.01 -6.98
C ALA A 333 21.44 0.71 -7.45
N GLU A 334 20.62 0.06 -6.61
CA GLU A 334 19.21 -0.18 -6.91
C GLU A 334 18.42 1.14 -7.00
N ILE A 335 18.68 2.07 -6.07
CA ILE A 335 18.01 3.38 -6.09
C ILE A 335 18.35 4.16 -7.36
N GLU A 336 19.64 4.27 -7.72
CA GLU A 336 20.04 4.99 -8.93
C GLU A 336 19.58 4.31 -10.23
N PHE A 337 19.49 2.98 -10.24
CA PHE A 337 18.88 2.26 -11.36
C PHE A 337 17.43 2.71 -11.59
N ILE A 338 16.62 2.75 -10.53
CA ILE A 338 15.21 3.17 -10.60
C ILE A 338 15.10 4.63 -11.03
N LEU A 339 15.93 5.50 -10.45
CA LEU A 339 15.97 6.91 -10.83
C LEU A 339 16.37 7.08 -12.31
N GLY A 340 17.29 6.26 -12.81
CA GLY A 340 17.65 6.19 -14.23
C GLY A 340 16.46 5.85 -15.13
N GLU A 341 15.71 4.80 -14.79
CA GLU A 341 14.52 4.39 -15.54
C GLU A 341 13.43 5.46 -15.54
N ILE A 342 13.19 6.11 -14.39
CA ILE A 342 12.25 7.23 -14.27
C ILE A 342 12.69 8.40 -15.17
N ARG A 343 13.96 8.81 -15.07
CA ARG A 343 14.53 9.90 -15.90
C ARG A 343 14.35 9.61 -17.39
N SER A 344 14.47 8.36 -17.82
CA SER A 344 14.30 7.97 -19.22
C SER A 344 12.87 8.20 -19.74
N CYS A 345 11.87 8.14 -18.87
CA CYS A 345 10.45 8.32 -19.20
C CYS A 345 10.00 9.79 -19.21
N LEU A 346 10.74 10.66 -18.52
CA LEU A 346 10.41 12.06 -18.33
C LEU A 346 11.03 12.96 -19.40
N SER A 347 10.50 14.16 -19.53
CA SER A 347 11.08 15.23 -20.33
C SER A 347 12.52 15.53 -19.88
N PRO A 348 13.49 15.77 -20.78
CA PRO A 348 14.88 16.06 -20.42
C PRO A 348 15.09 17.26 -19.48
N HIS A 349 14.11 18.17 -19.41
CA HIS A 349 14.16 19.33 -18.51
C HIS A 349 13.79 18.99 -17.06
N ILE A 350 13.26 17.80 -16.79
CA ILE A 350 12.90 17.36 -15.45
C ILE A 350 14.03 16.49 -14.92
N GLN A 351 14.77 17.04 -13.96
CA GLN A 351 15.84 16.32 -13.29
C GLN A 351 15.31 15.71 -12.00
N VAL A 352 15.06 14.40 -12.02
CA VAL A 352 14.75 13.64 -10.80
C VAL A 352 16.08 13.31 -10.12
N ARG A 353 16.33 13.87 -8.96
CA ARG A 353 17.59 13.77 -8.23
C ARG A 353 17.47 12.71 -7.14
N ARG A 354 18.63 12.22 -6.68
CA ARG A 354 18.70 11.33 -5.52
C ARG A 354 18.08 11.93 -4.26
N SER A 355 18.22 13.25 -4.08
CA SER A 355 17.68 13.99 -2.94
C SER A 355 16.16 14.13 -2.93
N ASP A 356 15.49 13.87 -4.07
CA ASP A 356 14.03 13.87 -4.19
C ASP A 356 13.41 12.56 -3.65
N VAL A 357 14.23 11.55 -3.33
CA VAL A 357 13.77 10.29 -2.72
C VAL A 357 13.53 10.49 -1.21
N LEU A 358 12.26 10.48 -0.81
CA LEU A 358 11.85 10.68 0.59
C LEU A 358 11.92 9.40 1.45
N SER A 359 11.82 8.24 0.80
CA SER A 359 11.93 6.91 1.42
C SER A 359 12.28 5.87 0.35
N ALA A 360 13.01 4.83 0.73
CA ALA A 360 13.26 3.66 -0.11
C ALA A 360 13.30 2.41 0.78
N TRP A 361 12.72 1.30 0.32
CA TRP A 361 12.66 0.05 1.06
C TRP A 361 12.96 -1.14 0.15
N SER A 362 13.38 -2.26 0.74
CA SER A 362 13.59 -3.52 0.01
C SER A 362 12.80 -4.65 0.64
N GLY A 363 12.23 -5.54 -0.16
CA GLY A 363 11.57 -6.76 0.30
C GLY A 363 12.11 -8.00 -0.40
N ILE A 364 12.07 -9.15 0.26
CA ILE A 364 12.56 -10.43 -0.28
C ILE A 364 11.38 -11.23 -0.84
N ARG A 365 11.43 -11.58 -2.13
CA ARG A 365 10.47 -12.51 -2.74
C ARG A 365 10.90 -13.95 -2.42
N PRO A 366 9.99 -14.79 -1.92
CA PRO A 366 10.23 -16.21 -1.80
C PRO A 366 9.99 -16.88 -3.15
N LEU A 367 10.99 -16.97 -4.04
CA LEU A 367 10.83 -17.77 -5.26
C LEU A 367 10.99 -19.24 -4.91
N VAL A 368 10.29 -20.14 -5.61
CA VAL A 368 10.25 -21.56 -5.22
C VAL A 368 10.76 -22.48 -6.33
N SER A 369 11.63 -23.41 -5.98
CA SER A 369 11.93 -24.59 -6.80
C SER A 369 10.95 -25.72 -6.45
N ASP A 370 10.48 -26.47 -7.45
CA ASP A 370 9.57 -27.61 -7.21
C ASP A 370 10.36 -28.81 -6.68
N PRO A 371 10.18 -29.23 -5.41
CA PRO A 371 10.85 -30.43 -4.90
C PRO A 371 10.31 -31.72 -5.52
N ASN A 372 9.12 -31.69 -6.16
CA ASN A 372 8.47 -32.87 -6.75
C ASN A 372 8.87 -33.11 -8.22
N LYS A 373 9.70 -32.25 -8.80
CA LYS A 373 10.23 -32.42 -10.17
C LYS A 373 11.74 -32.67 -10.15
N PRO A 374 12.27 -33.59 -10.98
CA PRO A 374 13.70 -33.88 -11.02
C PRO A 374 14.56 -32.68 -11.48
N ASP A 375 13.94 -31.73 -12.21
CA ASP A 375 14.62 -30.59 -12.83
C ASP A 375 14.54 -29.35 -11.93
N SER A 376 15.44 -29.31 -10.94
CA SER A 376 15.49 -28.34 -9.84
C SER A 376 15.79 -26.90 -10.24
N GLN A 377 16.05 -26.62 -11.53
CA GLN A 377 16.34 -25.28 -12.04
C GLN A 377 15.11 -24.52 -12.58
N SER A 378 13.97 -25.21 -12.78
CA SER A 378 12.75 -24.53 -13.24
C SER A 378 12.00 -23.92 -12.05
N LEU A 379 12.32 -22.65 -11.73
CA LEU A 379 11.60 -21.88 -10.71
C LEU A 379 10.08 -21.89 -11.02
N VAL A 380 9.29 -22.41 -10.10
CA VAL A 380 7.83 -22.38 -10.18
C VAL A 380 7.42 -20.92 -10.03
N ARG A 381 6.76 -20.37 -11.06
CA ARG A 381 6.28 -18.97 -11.06
C ARG A 381 5.04 -18.75 -10.19
N ASN A 382 4.60 -19.79 -9.48
CA ASN A 382 3.42 -19.88 -8.61
C ASN A 382 3.85 -20.22 -7.17
N HIS A 383 2.90 -20.63 -6.33
CA HIS A 383 3.17 -21.24 -5.04
C HIS A 383 3.32 -22.76 -5.11
N ASN A 384 3.88 -23.35 -4.06
CA ASN A 384 3.98 -24.80 -3.85
C ASN A 384 3.51 -25.13 -2.44
N VAL A 385 2.60 -26.11 -2.33
CA VAL A 385 2.21 -26.72 -1.05
C VAL A 385 2.94 -28.05 -0.91
N HIS A 386 3.80 -28.16 0.10
CA HIS A 386 4.56 -29.35 0.41
C HIS A 386 4.17 -29.89 1.79
N VAL A 387 4.00 -31.20 1.90
CA VAL A 387 3.71 -31.88 3.18
C VAL A 387 4.86 -32.81 3.51
N SER A 388 5.49 -32.64 4.69
CA SER A 388 6.55 -33.55 5.14
C SER A 388 5.99 -34.86 5.71
N ASP A 389 6.86 -35.87 5.86
CA ASP A 389 6.47 -37.17 6.43
C ASP A 389 5.95 -37.05 7.88
N SER A 390 6.42 -36.05 8.62
CA SER A 390 5.95 -35.74 9.98
C SER A 390 4.64 -34.94 10.01
N GLY A 391 4.13 -34.54 8.84
CA GLY A 391 2.87 -33.81 8.69
C GLY A 391 3.00 -32.28 8.69
N LEU A 392 4.20 -31.70 8.55
CA LEU A 392 4.36 -30.25 8.38
C LEU A 392 3.79 -29.82 7.03
N VAL A 393 2.76 -28.98 7.03
CA VAL A 393 2.23 -28.39 5.80
C VAL A 393 2.97 -27.09 5.55
N THR A 394 3.65 -26.97 4.41
CA THR A 394 4.44 -25.80 4.05
C THR A 394 3.90 -25.17 2.78
N ILE A 395 3.67 -23.86 2.82
CA ILE A 395 3.31 -23.06 1.66
C ILE A 395 4.44 -22.08 1.35
N ALA A 396 5.04 -22.24 0.17
CA ALA A 396 6.11 -21.38 -0.32
C ALA A 396 5.69 -20.70 -1.62
N GLY A 397 6.20 -19.50 -1.89
CA GLY A 397 6.00 -18.81 -3.16
C GLY A 397 4.71 -18.01 -3.26
N GLY A 398 4.21 -17.88 -4.47
CA GLY A 398 2.98 -17.16 -4.77
C GLY A 398 3.12 -15.64 -4.78
N LYS A 399 1.97 -14.95 -4.77
CA LYS A 399 1.85 -13.49 -4.88
C LYS A 399 0.84 -12.97 -3.89
N TRP A 400 0.95 -11.69 -3.57
CA TRP A 400 -0.07 -11.02 -2.77
C TRP A 400 -1.45 -11.20 -3.40
N THR A 401 -1.62 -10.94 -4.71
CA THR A 401 -2.92 -11.06 -5.41
C THR A 401 -3.61 -12.41 -5.20
N THR A 402 -2.86 -13.50 -5.05
CA THR A 402 -3.42 -14.87 -4.95
C THR A 402 -3.40 -15.42 -3.52
N TYR A 403 -3.21 -14.58 -2.49
CA TYR A 403 -3.07 -15.06 -1.11
C TYR A 403 -4.24 -15.95 -0.64
N ARG A 404 -5.47 -15.66 -1.07
CA ARG A 404 -6.68 -16.38 -0.66
C ARG A 404 -6.77 -17.74 -1.34
N SER A 405 -6.49 -17.85 -2.64
CA SER A 405 -6.46 -19.15 -3.32
C SER A 405 -5.32 -20.02 -2.79
N MET A 406 -4.15 -19.44 -2.53
CA MET A 406 -3.03 -20.11 -1.85
C MET A 406 -3.44 -20.66 -0.48
N ALA A 407 -4.15 -19.85 0.33
CA ALA A 407 -4.65 -20.28 1.64
C ALA A 407 -5.65 -21.43 1.51
N MET A 408 -6.60 -21.33 0.57
CA MET A 408 -7.58 -22.37 0.30
C MET A 408 -6.92 -23.71 -0.04
N GLU A 409 -5.96 -23.72 -0.96
CA GLU A 409 -5.23 -24.94 -1.35
C GLU A 409 -4.37 -25.49 -0.20
N THR A 410 -3.74 -24.61 0.57
CA THR A 410 -2.95 -25.01 1.75
C THR A 410 -3.83 -25.68 2.80
N LEU A 411 -5.04 -25.14 3.04
CA LEU A 411 -5.98 -25.71 4.00
C LEU A 411 -6.63 -26.99 3.50
N ASP A 412 -6.88 -27.12 2.19
CA ASP A 412 -7.34 -28.39 1.61
C ASP A 412 -6.31 -29.50 1.84
N ALA A 413 -5.02 -29.20 1.64
CA ALA A 413 -3.94 -30.12 1.96
C ALA A 413 -3.86 -30.43 3.46
N ALA A 414 -3.97 -29.41 4.33
CA ALA A 414 -3.91 -29.59 5.79
C ALA A 414 -5.07 -30.44 6.33
N VAL A 415 -6.30 -30.18 5.87
CA VAL A 415 -7.49 -30.95 6.27
C VAL A 415 -7.35 -32.42 5.90
N LYS A 416 -6.87 -32.69 4.69
CA LYS A 416 -6.63 -34.06 4.21
C LYS A 416 -5.52 -34.76 4.97
N THR A 417 -4.37 -34.11 5.15
CA THR A 417 -3.17 -34.71 5.78
C THR A 417 -3.39 -34.99 7.27
N CYS A 418 -3.98 -34.05 7.99
CA CYS A 418 -4.12 -34.14 9.45
C CYS A 418 -5.50 -34.61 9.91
N ASN A 419 -6.35 -35.07 8.97
CA ASN A 419 -7.72 -35.52 9.22
C ASN A 419 -8.53 -34.56 10.10
N LEU A 420 -8.48 -33.27 9.75
CA LEU A 420 -9.06 -32.20 10.56
C LEU A 420 -10.60 -32.20 10.46
N PRO A 421 -11.31 -31.87 11.55
CA PRO A 421 -12.78 -31.88 11.59
C PRO A 421 -13.38 -30.63 10.95
N ALA A 422 -13.06 -30.35 9.68
CA ALA A 422 -13.60 -29.21 8.96
C ALA A 422 -15.12 -29.37 8.75
N VAL A 423 -15.89 -28.33 9.11
CA VAL A 423 -17.36 -28.35 9.04
C VAL A 423 -17.85 -28.10 7.61
N ARG A 424 -17.02 -27.45 6.77
CA ARG A 424 -17.32 -27.08 5.38
C ARG A 424 -16.03 -26.81 4.59
N GLY A 425 -16.18 -26.60 3.28
CA GLY A 425 -15.12 -26.05 2.41
C GLY A 425 -14.84 -24.56 2.68
N SER A 426 -13.91 -23.99 1.91
CA SER A 426 -13.54 -22.57 2.03
C SER A 426 -14.75 -21.66 1.85
N ALA A 427 -14.91 -20.70 2.76
CA ALA A 427 -15.97 -19.69 2.71
C ALA A 427 -15.41 -18.26 2.59
N THR A 428 -14.18 -18.13 2.07
CA THR A 428 -13.44 -16.85 1.99
C THR A 428 -13.70 -16.06 0.72
N ASP A 429 -14.25 -16.68 -0.33
CA ASP A 429 -14.64 -15.97 -1.56
C ASP A 429 -15.89 -15.11 -1.29
N GLY A 430 -15.80 -13.80 -1.54
CA GLY A 430 -16.84 -12.83 -1.22
C GLY A 430 -17.02 -12.51 0.28
N LEU A 431 -16.10 -12.95 1.15
CA LEU A 431 -16.10 -12.64 2.58
C LEU A 431 -15.63 -11.20 2.82
N LEU A 432 -16.51 -10.33 3.31
CA LEU A 432 -16.15 -8.95 3.62
C LEU A 432 -15.11 -8.90 4.75
N LEU A 433 -14.01 -8.19 4.51
CA LEU A 433 -12.97 -7.98 5.51
C LEU A 433 -13.37 -6.89 6.51
N GLU A 434 -12.65 -6.84 7.63
CA GLU A 434 -12.75 -5.79 8.63
C GLU A 434 -12.74 -4.40 7.97
N GLY A 435 -13.69 -3.54 8.34
CA GLY A 435 -13.87 -2.21 7.74
C GLY A 435 -14.81 -2.16 6.54
N ALA A 436 -15.05 -3.27 5.83
CA ALA A 436 -15.78 -3.23 4.55
C ALA A 436 -17.31 -3.13 4.67
N HIS A 437 -17.90 -3.63 5.77
CA HIS A 437 -19.33 -3.95 5.87
C HIS A 437 -20.28 -2.78 5.62
N SER A 438 -20.00 -1.61 6.20
CA SER A 438 -20.83 -0.39 6.05
C SER A 438 -20.10 0.75 5.33
N TRP A 439 -19.01 0.44 4.62
CA TRP A 439 -18.24 1.46 3.94
C TRP A 439 -18.96 1.98 2.69
N THR A 440 -18.90 3.30 2.50
CA THR A 440 -19.31 3.95 1.25
C THR A 440 -18.28 5.01 0.85
N PRO A 441 -18.14 5.34 -0.45
CA PRO A 441 -17.22 6.39 -0.89
C PRO A 441 -17.49 7.77 -0.29
N THR A 442 -18.71 8.02 0.19
CA THR A 442 -19.14 9.30 0.78
C THR A 442 -19.12 9.32 2.30
N MET A 443 -18.72 8.24 2.96
CA MET A 443 -18.70 8.12 4.43
C MET A 443 -17.79 9.15 5.13
N PHE A 444 -16.78 9.66 4.43
CA PHE A 444 -15.96 10.76 4.98
C PHE A 444 -16.80 12.02 5.28
N ILE A 445 -17.90 12.25 4.56
CA ILE A 445 -18.78 13.42 4.80
C ILE A 445 -19.41 13.34 6.19
N THR A 446 -19.89 12.16 6.59
CA THR A 446 -20.44 11.95 7.94
C THR A 446 -19.37 12.07 9.01
N LEU A 447 -18.14 11.60 8.76
CA LEU A 447 -17.03 11.80 9.69
C LEU A 447 -16.70 13.29 9.90
N VAL A 448 -16.74 14.10 8.83
CA VAL A 448 -16.57 15.57 8.93
C VAL A 448 -17.70 16.20 9.75
N GLN A 449 -18.96 15.82 9.48
CA GLN A 449 -20.13 16.42 10.11
C GLN A 449 -20.27 16.05 11.59
N ASP A 450 -20.08 14.78 11.92
CA ASP A 450 -20.34 14.24 13.26
C ASP A 450 -19.18 14.51 14.23
N PHE A 451 -17.94 14.51 13.73
CA PHE A 451 -16.73 14.64 14.56
C PHE A 451 -15.96 15.94 14.31
N GLY A 452 -16.41 16.81 13.40
CA GLY A 452 -15.71 18.07 13.11
C GLY A 452 -14.27 17.88 12.64
N LEU A 453 -14.00 16.78 11.92
CA LEU A 453 -12.69 16.45 11.36
C LEU A 453 -12.42 17.24 10.09
N GLU A 454 -11.15 17.50 9.81
CA GLU A 454 -10.74 18.05 8.52
C GLU A 454 -11.04 17.05 7.38
N SER A 455 -11.48 17.55 6.22
CA SER A 455 -11.93 16.70 5.10
C SER A 455 -10.87 15.69 4.63
N GLU A 456 -9.59 16.09 4.60
CA GLU A 456 -8.50 15.20 4.21
C GLU A 456 -8.31 14.06 5.23
N VAL A 457 -8.34 14.38 6.53
CA VAL A 457 -8.26 13.40 7.63
C VAL A 457 -9.46 12.44 7.58
N ALA A 458 -10.67 12.98 7.44
CA ALA A 458 -11.87 12.17 7.36
C ALA A 458 -11.84 11.21 6.16
N LYS A 459 -11.35 11.67 5.00
CA LYS A 459 -11.18 10.83 3.81
C LYS A 459 -10.15 9.74 4.05
N HIS A 460 -8.99 10.09 4.60
CA HIS A 460 -7.94 9.13 4.99
C HIS A 460 -8.47 8.05 5.93
N LEU A 461 -9.19 8.44 6.99
CA LEU A 461 -9.75 7.48 7.94
C LEU A 461 -10.78 6.55 7.28
N SER A 462 -11.66 7.11 6.44
CA SER A 462 -12.67 6.33 5.70
C SER A 462 -12.03 5.32 4.74
N GLU A 463 -10.96 5.70 4.04
CA GLU A 463 -10.23 4.83 3.11
C GLU A 463 -9.30 3.83 3.84
N THR A 464 -8.86 4.13 5.06
CA THR A 464 -7.93 3.26 5.81
C THR A 464 -8.62 2.27 6.75
N TYR A 465 -9.67 2.70 7.45
CA TYR A 465 -10.34 1.90 8.50
C TYR A 465 -11.75 1.46 8.11
N GLY A 466 -12.24 1.94 6.97
CA GLY A 466 -13.57 1.56 6.54
C GLY A 466 -14.64 2.06 7.51
N ASP A 467 -15.60 1.19 7.83
CA ASP A 467 -16.62 1.45 8.84
C ASP A 467 -16.10 1.55 10.28
N GLN A 468 -14.84 1.17 10.54
CA GLN A 468 -14.18 1.38 11.82
C GLN A 468 -13.66 2.81 11.98
N ALA A 469 -13.66 3.63 10.93
CA ALA A 469 -13.24 5.03 10.99
C ALA A 469 -13.98 5.83 12.07
N PHE A 470 -15.26 5.50 12.34
CA PHE A 470 -16.02 6.09 13.44
C PHE A 470 -15.47 5.71 14.81
N SER A 471 -15.02 4.46 14.98
CA SER A 471 -14.36 4.01 16.21
C SER A 471 -13.01 4.72 16.40
N VAL A 472 -12.28 4.98 15.31
CA VAL A 472 -11.06 5.80 15.34
C VAL A 472 -11.38 7.24 15.71
N ALA A 473 -12.34 7.87 15.04
CA ALA A 473 -12.71 9.26 15.26
C ALA A 473 -13.17 9.55 16.71
N LYS A 474 -13.83 8.57 17.36
CA LYS A 474 -14.18 8.65 18.78
C LYS A 474 -12.99 8.76 19.74
N LEU A 475 -11.80 8.32 19.32
CA LEU A 475 -10.56 8.40 20.09
C LEU A 475 -9.78 9.70 19.81
N ALA A 476 -10.27 10.55 18.92
CA ALA A 476 -9.60 11.79 18.57
C ALA A 476 -9.69 12.81 19.71
N THR A 477 -8.56 13.42 20.04
CA THR A 477 -8.52 14.49 21.03
C THR A 477 -8.95 15.82 20.41
N SER A 478 -9.47 16.72 21.26
CA SER A 478 -9.81 18.08 20.83
C SER A 478 -8.54 18.83 20.42
N THR A 479 -8.63 19.60 19.33
CA THR A 479 -7.51 20.42 18.85
C THR A 479 -7.42 21.76 19.59
N GLY A 480 -8.46 22.14 20.33
CA GLY A 480 -8.63 23.49 20.88
C GLY A 480 -8.88 24.58 19.83
N LYS A 481 -9.02 24.23 18.55
CA LYS A 481 -9.32 25.16 17.46
C LYS A 481 -10.82 25.21 17.18
N ARG A 482 -11.27 26.28 16.52
CA ARG A 482 -12.64 26.37 15.99
C ARG A 482 -12.87 25.35 14.86
N TRP A 483 -11.83 25.07 14.09
CA TRP A 483 -11.81 24.07 13.03
C TRP A 483 -10.36 23.65 12.72
N PRO A 484 -10.09 22.35 12.46
CA PRO A 484 -10.94 21.21 12.80
C PRO A 484 -11.12 21.11 14.32
N ILE A 485 -12.26 20.57 14.79
CA ILE A 485 -12.59 20.51 16.23
C ILE A 485 -11.79 19.40 16.92
N PHE A 486 -11.69 18.24 16.26
CA PHE A 486 -10.98 17.06 16.75
C PHE A 486 -9.92 16.59 15.74
N GLY A 487 -8.99 15.75 16.20
CA GLY A 487 -7.99 15.11 15.35
C GLY A 487 -6.70 15.92 15.26
N ASN A 488 -5.87 15.82 16.30
CA ASN A 488 -4.54 16.42 16.29
C ASN A 488 -3.64 15.62 15.34
N ARG A 489 -3.21 16.24 14.24
CA ARG A 489 -2.28 15.63 13.29
C ARG A 489 -0.94 15.31 13.96
N LEU A 490 -0.39 14.14 13.64
CA LEU A 490 0.95 13.71 14.08
C LEU A 490 2.06 14.46 13.35
N HIS A 491 1.79 14.88 12.11
CA HIS A 491 2.66 15.71 11.29
C HIS A 491 1.80 16.59 10.37
N GLU A 492 2.18 17.85 10.17
CA GLU A 492 1.31 18.85 9.50
C GLU A 492 0.96 18.47 8.06
N GLN A 493 1.91 17.87 7.33
CA GLN A 493 1.75 17.52 5.91
C GLN A 493 1.00 16.21 5.63
N PHE A 494 0.67 15.43 6.67
CA PHE A 494 0.04 14.12 6.49
C PHE A 494 -1.26 14.02 7.28
N PRO A 495 -2.26 13.27 6.80
CA PRO A 495 -3.58 13.20 7.43
C PRO A 495 -3.65 12.27 8.65
N TYR A 496 -2.50 11.87 9.20
CA TYR A 496 -2.43 10.96 10.33
C TYR A 496 -2.69 11.67 11.64
N ILE A 497 -3.59 11.15 12.48
CA ILE A 497 -3.95 11.77 13.76
C ILE A 497 -3.62 10.89 14.98
N ASP A 498 -3.56 11.52 16.15
CA ASP A 498 -3.30 10.86 17.43
C ASP A 498 -4.26 9.69 17.74
N ALA A 499 -5.52 9.81 17.30
CA ALA A 499 -6.53 8.76 17.43
C ALA A 499 -6.12 7.42 16.80
N GLU A 500 -5.39 7.47 15.69
CA GLU A 500 -4.93 6.26 14.98
C GLU A 500 -3.87 5.50 15.77
N VAL A 501 -3.05 6.20 16.56
CA VAL A 501 -2.06 5.56 17.45
C VAL A 501 -2.77 4.76 18.55
N ARG A 502 -3.82 5.33 19.14
CA ARG A 502 -4.65 4.64 20.14
C ARG A 502 -5.41 3.46 19.54
N TYR A 503 -5.94 3.63 18.33
CA TYR A 503 -6.63 2.56 17.64
C TYR A 503 -5.68 1.43 17.20
N ALA A 504 -4.46 1.77 16.77
CA ALA A 504 -3.43 0.81 16.39
C ALA A 504 -3.10 -0.19 17.52
N ILE A 505 -3.11 0.24 18.77
CA ILE A 505 -2.91 -0.64 19.94
C ILE A 505 -4.04 -1.68 20.05
N LYS A 506 -5.28 -1.29 19.72
CA LYS A 506 -6.41 -2.22 19.62
C LYS A 506 -6.27 -3.18 18.44
N GLU A 507 -5.49 -2.80 17.42
CA GLU A 507 -5.05 -3.65 16.30
C GLU A 507 -3.70 -4.35 16.59
N TYR A 508 -3.43 -4.64 17.86
CA TYR A 508 -2.26 -5.40 18.36
C TYR A 508 -0.89 -4.73 18.16
N ALA A 509 -0.82 -3.43 17.84
CA ALA A 509 0.46 -2.73 17.78
C ALA A 509 1.12 -2.69 19.17
N CYS A 510 2.34 -3.21 19.26
CA CYS A 510 3.13 -3.32 20.49
C CYS A 510 4.39 -2.47 20.47
N THR A 511 4.86 -2.03 19.29
CA THR A 511 6.07 -1.20 19.15
C THR A 511 5.80 0.08 18.37
N ALA A 512 6.67 1.08 18.52
CA ALA A 512 6.58 2.31 17.72
C ALA A 512 6.73 2.03 16.21
N VAL A 513 7.50 1.00 15.84
CA VAL A 513 7.66 0.55 14.45
C VAL A 513 6.36 -0.01 13.89
N ASP A 514 5.58 -0.73 14.70
CA ASP A 514 4.26 -1.26 14.32
C ASP A 514 3.35 -0.14 13.83
N VAL A 515 3.32 0.96 14.59
CA VAL A 515 2.51 2.12 14.26
C VAL A 515 3.07 2.86 13.04
N ILE A 516 4.31 3.34 13.09
CA ILE A 516 4.84 4.24 12.05
C ILE A 516 5.00 3.55 10.69
N ALA A 517 5.37 2.26 10.66
CA ALA A 517 5.68 1.55 9.43
C ALA A 517 4.48 0.79 8.84
N ARG A 518 3.60 0.24 9.68
CA ARG A 518 2.53 -0.69 9.24
C ARG A 518 1.12 -0.11 9.45
N ARG A 519 0.88 0.60 10.56
CA ARG A 519 -0.44 1.23 10.82
C ARG A 519 -0.61 2.60 10.14
N LEU A 520 0.43 3.42 10.09
CA LEU A 520 0.39 4.71 9.40
C LEU A 520 1.07 4.64 8.04
N ARG A 521 2.15 3.86 7.96
CA ARG A 521 3.05 3.76 6.80
C ARG A 521 3.79 5.05 6.46
N LEU A 522 3.82 6.00 7.37
CA LEU A 522 4.52 7.27 7.18
C LEU A 522 6.01 7.03 6.84
N ALA A 523 6.65 6.02 7.42
CA ALA A 523 8.03 5.64 7.11
C ALA A 523 8.27 5.23 5.64
N PHE A 524 7.25 4.68 4.96
CA PHE A 524 7.32 4.32 3.54
C PHE A 524 7.04 5.50 2.60
N LEU A 525 6.43 6.57 3.12
CA LEU A 525 6.11 7.78 2.36
C LEU A 525 7.21 8.83 2.50
N ASN A 526 7.64 9.10 3.74
CA ASN A 526 8.63 10.12 4.05
C ASN A 526 9.28 9.82 5.41
N VAL A 527 10.56 9.44 5.38
CA VAL A 527 11.31 9.08 6.59
C VAL A 527 11.52 10.27 7.53
N GLN A 528 11.70 11.48 7.00
CA GLN A 528 11.90 12.67 7.82
C GLN A 528 10.61 13.02 8.58
N ALA A 529 9.47 13.02 7.89
CA ALA A 529 8.19 13.25 8.54
C ALA A 529 7.88 12.15 9.58
N ALA A 530 8.32 10.91 9.32
CA ALA A 530 8.22 9.81 10.28
C ALA A 530 9.06 10.05 11.54
N GLU A 531 10.29 10.55 11.39
CA GLU A 531 11.18 10.92 12.50
C GLU A 531 10.61 12.09 13.32
N GLU A 532 10.03 13.10 12.67
CA GLU A 532 9.39 14.25 13.33
C GLU A 532 8.11 13.84 14.09
N ALA A 533 7.33 12.89 13.56
CA ALA A 533 6.12 12.37 14.23
C ALA A 533 6.42 11.39 15.38
N LEU A 534 7.61 10.76 15.38
CA LEU A 534 7.95 9.65 16.28
C LEU A 534 7.84 10.00 17.78
N PRO A 535 8.34 11.15 18.28
CA PRO A 535 8.23 11.49 19.70
C PRO A 535 6.77 11.56 20.17
N ARG A 536 5.87 12.10 19.34
CA ARG A 536 4.45 12.18 19.68
C ARG A 536 3.79 10.80 19.70
N ILE A 537 4.14 9.92 18.75
CA ILE A 537 3.65 8.55 18.71
C ILE A 537 4.09 7.79 19.97
N ILE A 538 5.38 7.86 20.32
CA ILE A 538 5.91 7.20 21.52
C ILE A 538 5.24 7.73 22.78
N SER A 539 5.02 9.04 22.89
CA SER A 539 4.31 9.63 24.03
C SER A 539 2.89 9.09 24.19
N ILE A 540 2.12 8.95 23.09
CA ILE A 540 0.77 8.37 23.13
C ILE A 540 0.83 6.89 23.49
N MET A 541 1.74 6.12 22.88
CA MET A 541 1.88 4.71 23.20
C MET A 541 2.32 4.48 24.64
N ALA A 542 3.18 5.33 25.19
CA ALA A 542 3.63 5.24 26.57
C ALA A 542 2.49 5.50 27.56
N GLU A 543 1.58 6.43 27.25
CA GLU A 543 0.36 6.65 28.03
C GLU A 543 -0.55 5.43 28.00
N GLU A 544 -0.81 4.87 26.82
CA GLU A 544 -1.76 3.77 26.65
C GLU A 544 -1.22 2.41 27.15
N LEU A 545 0.09 2.16 26.99
CA LEU A 545 0.76 0.91 27.35
C LEU A 545 1.54 0.99 28.67
N GLN A 546 1.51 2.15 29.33
CA GLN A 546 2.20 2.40 30.61
C GLN A 546 3.72 2.16 30.52
N TRP A 547 4.36 2.67 29.47
CA TRP A 547 5.81 2.51 29.27
C TRP A 547 6.64 3.38 30.21
N SER A 548 7.72 2.81 30.74
CA SER A 548 8.76 3.55 31.45
C SER A 548 9.53 4.48 30.52
N GLU A 549 10.28 5.45 31.07
CA GLU A 549 11.15 6.31 30.27
C GLU A 549 12.22 5.51 29.51
N ASP A 550 12.73 4.43 30.11
CA ASP A 550 13.74 3.58 29.46
C ASP A 550 13.15 2.80 28.29
N GLU A 551 11.91 2.33 28.43
CA GLU A 551 11.19 1.70 27.32
C GLU A 551 10.92 2.71 26.19
N GLN A 552 10.52 3.94 26.50
CA GLN A 552 10.37 5.00 25.50
C GLN A 552 11.67 5.28 24.75
N LYS A 553 12.81 5.34 25.45
CA LYS A 553 14.14 5.49 24.83
C LYS A 553 14.50 4.31 23.95
N ARG A 554 14.20 3.08 24.39
CA ARG A 554 14.41 1.85 23.60
C ARG A 554 13.60 1.87 22.31
N GLN A 555 12.31 2.17 22.40
CA GLN A 555 11.39 2.28 21.26
C GLN A 555 11.85 3.36 20.26
N HIS A 556 12.31 4.50 20.76
CA HIS A 556 12.88 5.56 19.93
C HIS A 556 14.15 5.08 19.20
N ALA A 557 15.08 4.44 19.91
CA ALA A 557 16.33 3.93 19.34
C ALA A 557 16.07 2.86 18.26
N GLU A 558 15.13 1.95 18.49
CA GLU A 558 14.73 0.91 17.55
C GLU A 558 14.06 1.48 16.30
N ALA A 559 13.12 2.42 16.45
CA ALA A 559 12.48 3.08 15.31
C ALA A 559 13.48 3.87 14.46
N VAL A 560 14.42 4.57 15.10
CA VAL A 560 15.48 5.29 14.39
C VAL A 560 16.46 4.33 13.71
N LYS A 561 16.75 3.16 14.31
CA LYS A 561 17.54 2.10 13.65
C LYS A 561 16.82 1.59 12.40
N PHE A 562 15.52 1.29 12.52
CA PHE A 562 14.67 0.89 11.40
C PHE A 562 14.69 1.91 10.25
N PHE A 563 14.57 3.22 10.55
CA PHE A 563 14.68 4.27 9.52
C PHE A 563 16.04 4.26 8.82
N ARG A 564 17.13 4.08 9.57
CA ARG A 564 18.51 4.09 9.05
C ARG A 564 18.83 2.91 8.16
N GLU A 565 18.41 1.72 8.57
CA GLU A 565 18.78 0.47 7.91
C GLU A 565 17.78 0.16 6.80
N GLU A 566 16.49 0.13 7.12
CA GLU A 566 15.49 -0.47 6.24
C GLU A 566 14.80 0.54 5.32
N MET A 567 14.78 1.83 5.68
CA MET A 567 14.14 2.91 4.93
C MET A 567 15.13 3.87 4.22
N SER A 568 16.41 3.46 4.10
CA SER A 568 17.48 4.22 3.42
C SER A 568 17.86 5.59 4.00
N HIS A 569 17.54 5.89 5.27
CA HIS A 569 17.83 7.22 5.83
C HIS A 569 19.33 7.59 5.80
N ARG A 570 20.23 6.63 6.05
CA ARG A 570 21.68 6.85 6.00
C ARG A 570 22.16 7.29 4.61
N VAL A 571 21.63 6.66 3.57
CA VAL A 571 22.02 6.93 2.19
C VAL A 571 21.43 8.27 1.72
N ASN A 572 20.21 8.58 2.15
CA ASN A 572 19.60 9.90 1.93
C ASN A 572 20.46 11.03 2.52
N ARG A 573 20.96 10.88 3.75
CA ARG A 573 21.80 11.91 4.40
C ARG A 573 23.15 12.09 3.70
N GLN A 574 23.87 10.99 3.41
CA GLN A 574 25.16 11.05 2.73
C GLN A 574 25.07 11.60 1.30
N SER A 575 24.00 11.30 0.56
CA SER A 575 23.77 11.84 -0.79
C SER A 575 23.46 13.34 -0.76
N ARG A 576 22.70 13.81 0.24
CA ARG A 576 22.45 15.25 0.45
C ARG A 576 23.73 16.00 0.84
N ASP A 577 24.57 15.41 1.68
CA ASP A 577 25.84 16.01 2.12
C ASP A 577 26.91 16.05 1.00
N LYS A 578 26.86 15.10 0.05
CA LYS A 578 27.77 15.02 -1.10
C LYS A 578 27.33 15.85 -2.31
N MET A 579 26.16 16.49 -2.28
CA MET A 579 25.77 17.39 -3.37
C MET A 579 26.79 18.55 -3.42
N PRO A 580 27.59 18.68 -4.48
CA PRO A 580 28.46 19.83 -4.61
C PRO A 580 27.55 21.06 -4.64
N ILE A 581 27.63 21.88 -3.59
CA ILE A 581 27.06 23.22 -3.59
C ILE A 581 27.94 24.03 -4.53
N ASN A 582 27.67 23.91 -5.83
CA ASN A 582 28.42 24.60 -6.87
C ASN A 582 27.84 26.01 -7.02
N LEU A 583 27.85 26.74 -5.92
CA LEU A 583 27.45 28.14 -5.86
C LEU A 583 28.72 28.98 -5.92
N SER A 584 28.74 29.95 -6.81
CA SER A 584 29.79 30.98 -6.81
C SER A 584 29.83 31.69 -5.45
N HIS A 585 30.98 32.28 -5.09
CA HIS A 585 31.10 33.09 -3.87
C HIS A 585 30.04 34.20 -3.80
N GLU A 586 29.65 34.73 -4.96
CA GLU A 586 28.60 35.75 -5.07
C GLU A 586 27.22 35.17 -4.76
N GLU A 587 26.87 34.00 -5.30
CA GLU A 587 25.61 33.31 -4.98
C GLU A 587 25.55 32.90 -3.52
N ILE A 588 26.62 32.35 -2.94
CA ILE A 588 26.68 31.99 -1.52
C ILE A 588 26.42 33.23 -0.66
N SER A 589 27.09 34.36 -0.96
CA SER A 589 26.88 35.62 -0.25
C SER A 589 25.43 36.12 -0.38
N ASN A 590 24.82 35.96 -1.56
CA ASN A 590 23.44 36.37 -1.81
C ASN A 590 22.43 35.48 -1.05
N TYR A 591 22.64 34.16 -1.03
CA TYR A 591 21.81 33.24 -0.26
C TYR A 591 22.00 33.41 1.25
N MET A 592 23.22 33.65 1.73
CA MET A 592 23.46 33.97 3.14
C MET A 592 22.76 35.26 3.56
N LYS A 593 22.79 36.31 2.73
CA LYS A 593 22.04 37.56 2.99
C LYS A 593 20.54 37.31 3.03
N ARG A 594 19.98 36.54 2.10
CA ARG A 594 18.55 36.19 2.09
C ARG A 594 18.16 35.33 3.29
N PHE A 595 19.01 34.37 3.65
CA PHE A 595 18.80 33.53 4.82
C PHE A 595 18.81 34.37 6.10
N GLN A 596 19.80 35.23 6.29
CA GLN A 596 19.88 36.15 7.44
C GLN A 596 18.73 37.17 7.48
N ALA A 597 18.20 37.56 6.32
CA ALA A 597 17.04 38.44 6.24
C ALA A 597 15.73 37.74 6.68
N LEU A 598 15.66 36.41 6.58
CA LEU A 598 14.52 35.61 7.04
C LEU A 598 14.73 35.08 8.46
N ASP A 599 15.96 34.75 8.85
CA ASP A 599 16.34 34.31 10.19
C ASP A 599 16.60 35.51 11.12
N TRP A 600 15.55 36.28 11.38
CA TRP A 600 15.61 37.53 12.16
C TRP A 600 16.15 37.33 13.58
N ASP A 601 15.85 36.17 14.16
CA ASP A 601 16.23 35.78 15.52
C ASP A 601 17.60 35.06 15.58
N LYS A 602 18.31 34.92 14.44
CA LYS A 602 19.61 34.26 14.31
C LYS A 602 19.64 32.84 14.89
N LYS A 603 18.59 32.06 14.65
CA LYS A 603 18.41 30.69 15.14
C LYS A 603 19.25 29.67 14.37
N GLY A 604 19.73 30.03 13.17
CA GLY A 604 20.44 29.11 12.27
C GLY A 604 19.51 28.22 11.44
N TYR A 605 18.20 28.48 11.46
CA TYR A 605 17.19 27.85 10.58
C TYR A 605 16.00 28.81 10.39
N ILE A 606 15.22 28.61 9.34
CA ILE A 606 14.04 29.43 9.02
C ILE A 606 12.78 28.60 9.29
N SER A 607 11.91 29.07 10.19
CA SER A 607 10.61 28.43 10.45
C SER A 607 9.50 28.95 9.51
N ILE A 608 8.38 28.23 9.42
CA ILE A 608 7.19 28.67 8.65
C ILE A 608 6.68 30.04 9.13
N LYS A 609 6.81 30.34 10.44
CA LYS A 609 6.49 31.65 11.00
C LYS A 609 7.43 32.75 10.48
N ASP A 610 8.71 32.46 10.36
CA ASP A 610 9.71 33.41 9.84
C ASP A 610 9.48 33.69 8.35
N ILE A 611 9.11 32.67 7.57
CA ILE A 611 8.72 32.82 6.15
C ILE A 611 7.47 33.69 6.03
N SER A 612 6.41 33.39 6.80
CA SER A 612 5.15 34.14 6.77
C SER A 612 5.34 35.61 7.10
N ARG A 613 6.21 35.89 8.09
CA ARG A 613 6.57 37.25 8.52
C ARG A 613 7.45 37.98 7.49
N GLY A 614 8.37 37.26 6.85
CA GLY A 614 9.16 37.77 5.74
C GLY A 614 8.28 38.20 4.56
N PHE A 615 7.24 37.42 4.23
CA PHE A 615 6.29 37.77 3.18
C PHE A 615 5.51 39.06 3.48
N GLU A 616 5.08 39.30 4.73
CA GLU A 616 4.41 40.56 5.11
C GLU A 616 5.31 41.79 4.90
N VAL A 617 6.59 41.70 5.25
CA VAL A 617 7.57 42.80 5.11
C VAL A 617 7.91 43.10 3.65
N TYR A 618 8.06 42.06 2.81
CA TYR A 618 8.32 42.22 1.38
C TYR A 618 7.10 42.76 0.60
N PHE A 619 5.88 42.42 1.04
CA PHE A 619 4.66 42.95 0.43
C PHE A 619 4.46 44.45 0.77
N LEU A 620 4.73 44.85 2.02
CA LEU A 620 4.60 46.24 2.46
C LEU A 620 5.62 47.17 1.80
N SER A 621 6.86 46.71 1.61
CA SER A 621 7.91 47.47 0.92
C SER A 621 7.62 47.66 -0.57
N SER A 622 7.06 46.63 -1.23
CA SER A 622 6.64 46.71 -2.64
C SER A 622 5.44 47.65 -2.84
N LEU A 623 4.52 47.72 -1.87
CA LEU A 623 3.39 48.66 -1.89
C LEU A 623 3.85 50.12 -1.74
N TYR A 624 4.88 50.38 -0.93
CA TYR A 624 5.46 51.72 -0.74
C TYR A 624 6.16 52.25 -2.00
N ILE A 625 6.84 51.38 -2.75
CA ILE A 625 7.51 51.73 -4.01
C ILE A 625 6.46 52.04 -5.10
N LEU A 626 5.37 51.27 -5.17
CA LEU A 626 4.25 51.55 -6.08
C LEU A 626 3.52 52.85 -5.73
N ALA A 627 3.33 53.14 -4.44
CA ALA A 627 2.73 54.39 -3.97
C ALA A 627 3.63 55.63 -4.27
N GLY A 628 4.95 55.51 -4.09
CA GLY A 628 5.90 56.56 -4.41
C GLY A 628 5.99 56.88 -5.91
N THR A 629 5.84 55.87 -6.77
CA THR A 629 5.86 56.04 -8.22
C THR A 629 4.56 56.69 -8.76
N PHE A 630 3.43 56.50 -8.06
CA PHE A 630 2.16 57.15 -8.40
C PHE A 630 2.11 58.62 -7.95
N CYS A 631 2.76 58.95 -6.83
CA CYS A 631 2.81 60.32 -6.29
C CYS A 631 3.69 61.27 -7.13
N LEU A 632 4.73 60.74 -7.79
CA LEU A 632 5.64 61.54 -8.65
C LEU A 632 5.10 61.83 -10.05
N ARG A 633 3.97 61.23 -10.45
CA ARG A 633 3.37 61.42 -11.80
C ARG A 633 2.21 62.42 -11.86
N SER A 634 1.86 63.06 -10.74
CA SER A 634 0.65 63.89 -10.61
C SER A 634 0.91 65.32 -10.09
N LEU A 635 2.09 65.89 -10.37
CA LEU A 635 2.40 67.30 -10.09
C LEU A 635 2.51 68.13 -11.37
N ARG A 636 1.39 68.74 -11.80
CA ARG A 636 1.31 70.08 -12.44
C ARG A 636 -0.08 70.70 -12.21
N PRO A 637 -0.20 72.04 -12.21
CA PRO A 637 -1.12 72.73 -11.31
C PRO A 637 -2.42 73.15 -12.04
N ALA A 638 -3.55 73.00 -11.35
CA ALA A 638 -4.75 73.77 -11.65
C ALA A 638 -5.54 73.94 -10.35
N GLU A 639 -5.71 75.21 -9.98
CA GLU A 639 -6.56 75.68 -8.90
C GLU A 639 -8.02 75.28 -9.13
N SER A 640 -8.79 75.30 -8.04
CA SER A 640 -10.25 75.25 -7.91
C SER A 640 -10.90 73.90 -7.54
N ALA A 641 -11.82 74.03 -6.57
CA ALA A 641 -12.78 73.06 -6.03
C ALA A 641 -12.26 72.07 -4.95
N MET A 642 -12.15 72.57 -3.73
CA MET A 642 -12.54 71.79 -2.54
C MET A 642 -14.01 71.40 -2.66
N VAL A 643 -14.30 70.10 -2.47
CA VAL A 643 -15.33 69.51 -1.57
C VAL A 643 -15.68 68.11 -2.08
N GLY A 644 -15.38 67.09 -1.27
CA GLY A 644 -16.09 65.81 -1.30
C GLY A 644 -15.34 64.59 -1.83
N LEU A 645 -14.33 64.08 -1.10
CA LEU A 645 -13.81 62.71 -1.30
C LEU A 645 -13.30 62.12 0.02
N SER A 646 -14.22 61.73 0.92
CA SER A 646 -13.94 60.99 2.16
C SER A 646 -14.32 59.50 2.08
N SER A 647 -14.73 58.97 0.92
CA SER A 647 -15.32 57.61 0.82
C SER A 647 -14.54 56.61 -0.04
N LYS A 648 -13.38 56.97 -0.63
CA LYS A 648 -12.59 56.04 -1.48
C LYS A 648 -11.38 55.39 -0.81
N GLY A 649 -11.01 55.78 0.41
CA GLY A 649 -9.92 55.16 1.17
C GLY A 649 -10.25 53.80 1.78
N HIS A 650 -11.51 53.57 2.15
CA HIS A 650 -11.93 52.32 2.81
C HIS A 650 -12.15 51.13 1.85
N ALA A 651 -12.43 51.40 0.56
CA ALA A 651 -12.67 50.32 -0.42
C ALA A 651 -11.37 49.62 -0.88
N LEU A 652 -10.25 50.33 -0.91
CA LEU A 652 -8.94 49.77 -1.28
C LEU A 652 -8.28 48.98 -0.13
N ALA A 653 -8.53 49.38 1.12
CA ALA A 653 -8.10 48.61 2.29
C ALA A 653 -8.88 47.28 2.42
N ALA A 654 -10.17 47.26 2.09
CA ALA A 654 -10.97 46.04 2.10
C ALA A 654 -10.55 45.03 1.00
N ALA A 655 -10.23 45.52 -0.21
CA ALA A 655 -9.76 44.66 -1.30
C ALA A 655 -8.37 44.06 -1.07
N GLY A 656 -7.47 44.78 -0.36
CA GLY A 656 -6.14 44.27 0.01
C GLY A 656 -6.18 43.17 1.08
N VAL A 657 -7.14 43.25 2.02
CA VAL A 657 -7.31 42.24 3.08
C VAL A 657 -7.94 40.95 2.54
N ASP A 658 -8.83 41.03 1.54
CA ASP A 658 -9.40 39.84 0.90
C ASP A 658 -8.41 39.11 -0.02
N PHE A 659 -7.47 39.81 -0.65
CA PHE A 659 -6.42 39.17 -1.45
C PHE A 659 -5.38 38.45 -0.58
N GLY A 660 -5.03 39.01 0.58
CA GLY A 660 -4.18 38.35 1.59
C GLY A 660 -4.80 37.08 2.17
N ARG A 661 -6.14 37.05 2.34
CA ARG A 661 -6.86 35.85 2.77
C ARG A 661 -6.92 34.74 1.73
N HIS A 662 -6.80 35.05 0.43
CA HIS A 662 -6.85 34.06 -0.63
C HIS A 662 -5.54 33.31 -0.86
N ILE A 663 -4.40 33.91 -0.50
CA ILE A 663 -3.06 33.28 -0.64
C ILE A 663 -2.71 32.41 0.59
N SER A 664 -3.30 32.66 1.76
CA SER A 664 -3.17 31.78 2.94
C SER A 664 -3.89 30.42 2.81
N ARG A 665 -4.49 30.12 1.65
CA ARG A 665 -5.26 28.89 1.39
C ARG A 665 -4.67 28.02 0.26
N TYR A 666 -3.45 28.31 -0.22
CA TYR A 666 -2.73 27.47 -1.19
C TYR A 666 -1.41 26.95 -0.63
#